data_AF-A0A7C4C6T4-F1
#
_entry.id   AF-A0A7C4C6T4-F1
#
_cell.length_a   1.000
_cell.length_b   1.000
_cell.length_c   1.000
_cell.angle_alpha   90.00
_cell.angle_beta   90.00
_cell.angle_gamma   90.00
#
_symmetry.space_group_name_H-M   'P 1'
#
loop_
_entity.id
_entity.type
_entity.pdbx_description
1 polymer ?
#
loop_
_entity_poly.entity_id
_entity_poly.type
_entity_poly.pdbx_seq_one_letter_code
_entity_poly.pdbx_strand_id
1 'polypeptide(L)'
;ISLSSAGTYTYTLTCTNSSGSASDSVTVNAQTQTVPTTTTTTTPTTTFEEWTQFAHDPMRTSYTNQVVPPPWKWKWSWNGPDANGNPVPGKFRLPRNSQPITGGGRVYIAAGSRGVYALNNSNGSVIWNVNPGGARIDSTPAYDPQSDSLFVLSSNGTIYKLNASNGSIIASYSSGQIIPKGETNFQDPNQTLPLPPLLYGDRVYFVAGTKMFALNKNNLSVIWSYDSGGSPFVTPVAYSPSYNRLIAVTRDLFVHAVDANSGSLVWRTKPTIRNYGDPGESNQSLAQAEYGWPVIAERTGLVLIKYRLDWNALFNPFSIWPPDNSIIRSALEQNPQYQALFALKLSDGSKAFTTNIGHGGWGDGGYLPMGNIPAVKSFPDGSEVAYLVIRGHQAINTVWDSLYGELVLDNSNPNFQPGYVRWIQYGNYGWYNPPLSNIMVPATDEQPYVIVAGNYLFGGHWILGQALEIKDRSSNLGTYTNPIKSGPLPHIVESTNLVPYNSSHYSNSMIAATAGGTEWRAVPYGFYIYNDSVGKIYDQYWSGYATWVVSNNTIYFLSTDGALVALEQGNPTQLTEIRKLTVDENLIKNISSLASRLLAQVFSSPQKEIQPEDLSKNFDEYVNKEVFLRGKITKVVTNHRGTFIKLHQTPYSPTIIIKPDVYSKFSEPPFKIFKPGMNVKVKGILTYYRGDLAIYITDPS
;
A
#
# COMPACT_ATOMS: atom_id res chain seq x y z
N ILE A 1 -10.53 20.60 43.37
CA ILE A 1 -10.07 21.58 44.37
C ILE A 1 -8.58 21.74 44.17
N SER A 2 -8.09 22.94 43.86
CA SER A 2 -6.66 23.24 43.72
C SER A 2 -6.09 23.58 45.10
N LEU A 3 -5.06 22.89 45.55
CA LEU A 3 -4.44 23.13 46.87
C LEU A 3 -3.16 23.95 46.68
N SER A 4 -3.04 25.07 47.41
CA SER A 4 -1.93 26.02 47.27
C SER A 4 -0.75 25.77 48.22
N SER A 5 -0.86 24.83 49.17
CA SER A 5 0.20 24.51 50.12
C SER A 5 0.04 23.13 50.75
N ALA A 6 1.09 22.65 51.40
CA ALA A 6 1.04 21.43 52.20
C ALA A 6 0.30 21.65 53.52
N GLY A 7 -0.50 20.67 53.93
CA GLY A 7 -1.33 20.69 55.11
C GLY A 7 -2.28 19.48 55.16
N THR A 8 -2.91 19.27 56.32
CA THR A 8 -4.02 18.33 56.48
C THR A 8 -5.33 19.07 56.27
N TYR A 9 -6.13 18.64 55.30
CA TYR A 9 -7.39 19.28 54.92
C TYR A 9 -8.54 18.30 55.07
N THR A 10 -9.44 18.53 56.02
CA THR A 10 -10.65 17.73 56.20
C THR A 10 -11.83 18.42 55.54
N TYR A 11 -12.47 17.72 54.61
CA TYR A 11 -13.66 18.17 53.91
C TYR A 11 -14.86 17.39 54.43
N THR A 12 -15.76 18.10 55.10
CA THR A 12 -17.02 17.52 55.61
C THR A 12 -18.15 17.90 54.69
N LEU A 13 -18.83 16.90 54.14
CA LEU A 13 -20.07 17.05 53.40
C LEU A 13 -21.23 16.77 54.36
N THR A 14 -22.06 17.78 54.57
CA THR A 14 -23.28 17.66 55.37
C THR A 14 -24.49 17.78 54.47
N CYS A 15 -25.36 16.78 54.51
CA CYS A 15 -26.65 16.81 53.84
C CYS A 15 -27.75 16.94 54.89
N THR A 16 -28.63 17.93 54.70
CA THR A 16 -29.72 18.25 55.61
C THR A 16 -31.06 18.15 54.91
N ASN A 17 -32.06 17.65 55.62
CA ASN A 17 -33.47 17.80 55.26
C ASN A 17 -34.31 18.09 56.51
N SER A 18 -35.63 18.22 56.32
CA SER A 18 -36.60 18.54 57.37
C SER A 18 -36.68 17.53 58.53
N SER A 19 -36.03 16.37 58.39
CA SER A 19 -36.03 15.26 59.35
C SER A 19 -34.68 15.10 60.07
N GLY A 20 -33.65 15.86 59.69
CA GLY A 20 -32.34 15.86 60.34
C GLY A 20 -31.17 16.08 59.37
N SER A 21 -29.96 16.03 59.93
CA SER A 21 -28.70 16.19 59.20
C SER A 21 -27.84 14.95 59.33
N ALA A 22 -27.19 14.53 58.25
CA ALA A 22 -26.11 13.57 58.28
C ALA A 22 -24.87 14.17 57.61
N SER A 23 -23.70 13.88 58.19
CA SER A 23 -22.43 14.38 57.69
C SER A 23 -21.43 13.24 57.55
N ASP A 24 -20.63 13.30 56.51
CA ASP A 24 -19.45 12.46 56.34
C ASP A 24 -18.25 13.33 55.99
N SER A 25 -17.05 12.90 56.35
CA SER A 25 -15.84 13.70 56.10
C SER A 25 -14.68 12.90 55.60
N VAL A 26 -13.91 13.52 54.69
CA VAL A 26 -12.67 12.97 54.13
C VAL A 26 -11.51 13.89 54.47
N THR A 27 -10.47 13.32 55.08
CA THR A 27 -9.25 14.04 55.43
C THR A 27 -8.16 13.73 54.41
N VAL A 28 -7.63 14.77 53.78
CA VAL A 28 -6.57 14.71 52.79
C VAL A 28 -5.30 15.35 53.35
N ASN A 29 -4.24 14.57 53.49
CA ASN A 29 -2.93 15.05 53.90
C ASN A 29 -2.10 15.40 52.66
N ALA A 30 -1.96 16.68 52.35
CA ALA A 30 -1.07 17.15 51.29
C ALA A 30 0.30 17.49 51.89
N GLN A 31 1.38 16.88 51.41
CA GLN A 31 2.75 17.19 51.82
C GLN A 31 3.48 17.97 50.72
N THR A 32 4.43 18.83 51.10
CA THR A 32 5.33 19.49 50.15
C THR A 32 6.26 18.44 49.58
N GLN A 33 6.21 18.27 48.26
CA GLN A 33 7.08 17.35 47.56
C GLN A 33 8.51 17.92 47.53
N THR A 34 9.36 17.51 48.46
CA THR A 34 10.81 17.62 48.30
C THR A 34 11.23 16.54 47.31
N VAL A 35 11.59 16.95 46.09
CA VAL A 35 12.11 16.04 45.05
C VAL A 35 13.47 15.51 45.49
N PRO A 36 13.62 14.20 45.78
CA PRO A 36 14.92 13.61 45.99
C PRO A 36 15.56 13.35 44.63
N THR A 37 16.78 13.82 44.43
CA THR A 37 17.64 13.41 43.32
C THR A 37 17.94 11.93 43.48
N THR A 38 17.12 11.11 42.84
CA THR A 38 17.30 9.65 42.77
C THR A 38 17.53 9.33 41.31
N THR A 39 18.70 8.79 41.01
CA THR A 39 19.10 8.29 39.70
C THR A 39 18.28 7.03 39.41
N THR A 40 17.06 7.21 38.90
CA THR A 40 16.21 6.15 38.39
C THR A 40 16.13 6.27 36.88
N THR A 41 16.68 5.27 36.21
CA THR A 41 16.45 4.90 34.81
C THR A 41 14.97 5.01 34.48
N THR A 42 14.63 5.98 33.64
CA THR A 42 13.30 6.17 33.09
C THR A 42 12.94 5.00 32.20
N THR A 43 11.99 4.17 32.63
CA THR A 43 11.24 3.35 31.68
C THR A 43 10.22 4.29 31.03
N PRO A 44 10.20 4.44 29.70
CA PRO A 44 9.31 5.37 29.03
C PRO A 44 7.87 4.87 29.14
N THR A 45 6.96 5.71 29.64
CA THR A 45 5.53 5.54 29.41
C THR A 45 5.26 5.63 27.92
N THR A 46 4.98 4.49 27.28
CA THR A 46 4.63 4.40 25.86
C THR A 46 3.24 4.99 25.65
N THR A 47 3.15 6.23 25.17
CA THR A 47 1.96 6.69 24.46
C THR A 47 1.84 5.83 23.20
N PHE A 48 0.88 4.91 23.16
CA PHE A 48 0.62 4.07 21.99
C PHE A 48 0.14 4.95 20.83
N GLU A 49 0.99 5.18 19.83
CA GLU A 49 0.64 5.93 18.62
C GLU A 49 0.08 4.97 17.56
N GLU A 50 -1.16 4.50 17.71
CA GLU A 50 -1.70 3.51 16.78
C GLU A 50 -1.84 4.08 15.34
N TRP A 51 -1.55 3.26 14.32
CA TRP A 51 -1.82 3.57 12.91
C TRP A 51 -3.33 3.48 12.63
N THR A 52 -4.08 4.45 13.14
CA THR A 52 -5.54 4.41 13.22
C THR A 52 -6.27 4.71 11.92
N GLN A 53 -5.57 5.23 10.91
CA GLN A 53 -6.17 5.57 9.62
C GLN A 53 -5.16 5.40 8.48
N PHE A 54 -5.67 5.41 7.25
CA PHE A 54 -4.84 5.28 6.04
C PHE A 54 -3.70 6.30 6.02
N ALA A 55 -2.49 5.84 5.68
CA ALA A 55 -1.26 6.64 5.69
C ALA A 55 -0.95 7.31 7.05
N HIS A 56 -1.29 6.61 8.15
CA HIS A 56 -1.01 6.91 9.56
C HIS A 56 -1.83 8.06 10.17
N ASP A 57 -1.84 9.22 9.52
CA ASP A 57 -2.31 10.47 10.12
C ASP A 57 -3.19 11.30 9.16
N PRO A 58 -3.79 12.41 9.61
CA PRO A 58 -4.63 13.28 8.78
C PRO A 58 -3.88 13.88 7.58
N MET A 59 -2.58 14.10 7.71
CA MET A 59 -1.72 14.66 6.65
C MET A 59 -1.34 13.60 5.61
N ARG A 60 -1.66 12.32 5.88
CA ARG A 60 -1.34 11.14 5.07
C ARG A 60 0.17 10.94 4.91
N THR A 61 0.95 11.27 5.95
CA THR A 61 2.42 11.29 5.88
C THR A 61 3.06 9.94 5.63
N SER A 62 2.37 8.83 5.92
CA SER A 62 2.95 7.48 5.89
C SER A 62 4.19 7.35 6.80
N TYR A 63 4.27 8.17 7.85
CA TYR A 63 5.36 8.22 8.81
C TYR A 63 4.87 7.99 10.24
N THR A 64 5.60 7.18 11.00
CA THR A 64 5.45 7.04 12.44
C THR A 64 6.80 7.17 13.13
N ASN A 65 6.82 7.69 14.38
CA ASN A 65 8.04 7.71 15.18
C ASN A 65 8.37 6.34 15.80
N GLN A 66 7.41 5.41 15.78
CA GLN A 66 7.58 4.09 16.37
C GLN A 66 8.62 3.29 15.62
N VAL A 67 9.36 2.49 16.37
CA VAL A 67 10.37 1.58 15.86
C VAL A 67 10.18 0.26 16.58
N VAL A 68 10.18 -0.83 15.82
CA VAL A 68 10.29 -2.19 16.37
C VAL A 68 11.74 -2.61 16.17
N PRO A 69 12.58 -2.64 17.21
CA PRO A 69 13.99 -2.96 17.05
C PRO A 69 14.17 -4.41 16.58
N PRO A 70 15.10 -4.70 15.64
CA PRO A 70 15.49 -6.07 15.35
C PRO A 70 16.23 -6.71 16.54
N PRO A 71 16.32 -8.05 16.61
CA PRO A 71 15.77 -8.98 15.63
C PRO A 71 14.24 -9.09 15.72
N TRP A 72 13.61 -9.38 14.58
CA TRP A 72 12.16 -9.61 14.48
C TRP A 72 11.88 -11.10 14.43
N LYS A 73 10.69 -11.52 14.85
CA LYS A 73 10.17 -12.87 14.66
C LYS A 73 8.75 -12.82 14.07
N TRP A 74 8.35 -13.92 13.44
CA TRP A 74 6.99 -14.10 12.95
C TRP A 74 6.01 -14.12 14.12
N LYS A 75 5.02 -13.24 14.11
CA LYS A 75 3.99 -13.14 15.16
C LYS A 75 2.77 -13.97 14.79
N TRP A 76 2.18 -13.67 13.62
CA TRP A 76 1.06 -14.39 13.03
C TRP A 76 0.86 -13.94 11.58
N SER A 77 0.02 -14.65 10.83
CA SER A 77 -0.45 -14.23 9.51
C SER A 77 -1.95 -14.47 9.35
N TRP A 78 -2.57 -13.73 8.44
CA TRP A 78 -3.97 -13.88 8.05
C TRP A 78 -4.11 -13.81 6.52
N ASN A 79 -5.04 -14.61 5.96
CA ASN A 79 -5.22 -14.75 4.50
C ASN A 79 -3.91 -15.11 3.77
N GLY A 80 -3.01 -15.81 4.46
CA GLY A 80 -1.64 -16.09 4.04
C GLY A 80 -1.33 -17.60 4.05
N PRO A 81 -0.17 -18.01 4.61
CA PRO A 81 0.25 -19.42 4.63
C PRO A 81 -0.42 -20.22 5.75
N ASP A 82 -0.60 -21.52 5.52
CA ASP A 82 -0.87 -22.53 6.52
C ASP A 82 0.44 -23.02 7.18
N ALA A 83 0.34 -24.00 8.08
CA ALA A 83 1.50 -24.53 8.81
C ALA A 83 2.58 -25.17 7.90
N ASN A 84 2.24 -25.55 6.67
CA ASN A 84 3.15 -26.18 5.71
C ASN A 84 3.66 -25.19 4.64
N GLY A 85 3.26 -23.92 4.74
CA GLY A 85 3.61 -22.89 3.78
C GLY A 85 2.75 -22.91 2.51
N ASN A 86 1.63 -23.65 2.52
CA ASN A 86 0.64 -23.57 1.46
C ASN A 86 -0.34 -22.43 1.73
N PRO A 87 -1.10 -21.96 0.73
CA PRO A 87 -2.12 -20.94 0.96
C PRO A 87 -3.24 -21.49 1.83
N VAL A 88 -3.72 -20.71 2.80
CA VAL A 88 -4.86 -21.14 3.62
C VAL A 88 -6.09 -21.45 2.76
N PRO A 89 -6.89 -22.48 3.12
CA PRO A 89 -8.16 -22.72 2.47
C PRO A 89 -9.05 -21.47 2.48
N GLY A 90 -9.64 -21.14 1.34
CA GLY A 90 -10.49 -19.96 1.21
C GLY A 90 -9.76 -18.63 1.12
N LYS A 91 -8.43 -18.64 0.85
CA LYS A 91 -7.68 -17.43 0.50
C LYS A 91 -8.39 -16.63 -0.58
N PHE A 92 -8.33 -15.31 -0.47
CA PHE A 92 -8.97 -14.40 -1.40
C PHE A 92 -8.14 -13.14 -1.64
N ARG A 93 -8.43 -12.48 -2.75
CA ARG A 93 -7.82 -11.21 -3.13
C ARG A 93 -8.41 -10.05 -2.33
N LEU A 94 -7.55 -9.14 -1.88
CA LEU A 94 -7.95 -7.88 -1.28
C LEU A 94 -8.07 -6.76 -2.32
N PRO A 95 -8.85 -5.69 -2.03
CA PRO A 95 -8.86 -4.49 -2.86
C PRO A 95 -7.47 -3.89 -3.02
N ARG A 96 -7.21 -3.30 -4.19
CA ARG A 96 -5.97 -2.58 -4.43
C ARG A 96 -5.79 -1.38 -3.51
N ASN A 97 -4.54 -1.17 -3.07
CA ASN A 97 -4.12 -0.11 -2.15
C ASN A 97 -4.85 -0.15 -0.79
N SER A 98 -5.34 -1.31 -0.37
CA SER A 98 -5.76 -1.51 1.01
C SER A 98 -4.54 -1.43 1.92
N GLN A 99 -4.67 -0.74 3.05
CA GLN A 99 -3.68 -0.75 4.12
C GLN A 99 -4.34 -1.29 5.39
N PRO A 100 -3.68 -2.17 6.16
CA PRO A 100 -4.17 -2.50 7.49
C PRO A 100 -4.08 -1.25 8.38
N ILE A 101 -5.10 -1.03 9.21
CA ILE A 101 -5.05 -0.05 10.29
C ILE A 101 -5.20 -0.76 11.63
N THR A 102 -4.75 -0.13 12.71
CA THR A 102 -4.79 -0.72 14.06
C THR A 102 -5.57 0.16 15.02
N GLY A 103 -6.19 -0.45 16.03
CA GLY A 103 -6.93 0.30 17.04
C GLY A 103 -7.52 -0.59 18.11
N GLY A 104 -7.32 -0.25 19.38
CA GLY A 104 -8.00 -0.94 20.49
C GLY A 104 -7.65 -2.44 20.59
N GLY A 105 -6.41 -2.79 20.24
CA GLY A 105 -5.93 -4.19 20.24
C GLY A 105 -6.36 -5.00 19.02
N ARG A 106 -6.84 -4.35 17.96
CA ARG A 106 -7.33 -4.99 16.73
C ARG A 106 -6.61 -4.47 15.50
N VAL A 107 -6.65 -5.26 14.43
CA VAL A 107 -6.20 -4.87 13.09
C VAL A 107 -7.42 -4.92 12.16
N TYR A 108 -7.70 -3.83 11.45
CA TYR A 108 -8.83 -3.75 10.53
C TYR A 108 -8.33 -3.72 9.08
N ILE A 109 -9.01 -4.45 8.21
CA ILE A 109 -8.65 -4.56 6.79
C ILE A 109 -9.91 -4.56 5.91
N ALA A 110 -9.89 -3.75 4.86
CA ALA A 110 -10.94 -3.72 3.85
C ALA A 110 -10.80 -4.93 2.91
N ALA A 111 -11.93 -5.54 2.56
CA ALA A 111 -11.98 -6.82 1.84
C ALA A 111 -12.98 -6.81 0.67
N GLY A 112 -13.28 -5.64 0.10
CA GLY A 112 -14.07 -5.50 -1.12
C GLY A 112 -15.50 -5.98 -0.91
N SER A 113 -15.96 -6.93 -1.73
CA SER A 113 -17.28 -7.55 -1.58
C SER A 113 -17.45 -8.35 -0.29
N ARG A 114 -16.36 -8.68 0.41
CA ARG A 114 -16.39 -9.34 1.71
C ARG A 114 -16.50 -8.36 2.88
N GLY A 115 -16.65 -7.06 2.60
CA GLY A 115 -16.80 -6.05 3.62
C GLY A 115 -15.49 -5.70 4.31
N VAL A 116 -15.48 -5.69 5.63
CA VAL A 116 -14.34 -5.36 6.49
C VAL A 116 -14.14 -6.45 7.54
N TYR A 117 -12.88 -6.78 7.83
CA TYR A 117 -12.50 -7.69 8.91
C TYR A 117 -11.88 -6.91 10.06
N ALA A 118 -12.14 -7.38 11.29
CA ALA A 118 -11.31 -7.08 12.45
C ALA A 118 -10.61 -8.35 12.91
N LEU A 119 -9.30 -8.25 13.08
CA LEU A 119 -8.44 -9.32 13.55
C LEU A 119 -7.92 -8.96 14.94
N ASN A 120 -7.69 -9.96 15.77
CA ASN A 120 -7.05 -9.79 17.06
C ASN A 120 -5.55 -9.53 16.84
N ASN A 121 -5.03 -8.39 17.29
CA ASN A 121 -3.62 -8.03 17.10
C ASN A 121 -2.65 -9.01 17.79
N SER A 122 -3.08 -9.72 18.84
CA SER A 122 -2.19 -10.67 19.52
C SER A 122 -1.91 -11.93 18.70
N ASN A 123 -2.85 -12.38 17.85
CA ASN A 123 -2.80 -13.72 17.26
C ASN A 123 -3.38 -13.85 15.84
N GLY A 124 -3.85 -12.76 15.22
CA GLY A 124 -4.38 -12.75 13.86
C GLY A 124 -5.77 -13.38 13.69
N SER A 125 -6.41 -13.90 14.75
CA SER A 125 -7.73 -14.52 14.64
C SER A 125 -8.78 -13.48 14.27
N VAL A 126 -9.69 -13.84 13.35
CA VAL A 126 -10.86 -13.00 13.03
C VAL A 126 -11.74 -12.85 14.26
N ILE A 127 -11.94 -11.61 14.70
CA ILE A 127 -12.90 -11.26 15.76
C ILE A 127 -14.29 -11.16 15.14
N TRP A 128 -14.40 -10.42 14.05
CA TRP A 128 -15.63 -10.27 13.28
C TRP A 128 -15.32 -9.95 11.81
N ASN A 129 -16.30 -10.24 10.94
CA ASN A 129 -16.38 -9.77 9.57
C ASN A 129 -17.78 -9.21 9.35
N VAL A 130 -17.88 -8.02 8.74
CA VAL A 130 -19.17 -7.43 8.37
C VAL A 130 -19.11 -6.77 7.00
N ASN A 131 -20.19 -6.90 6.23
CA ASN A 131 -20.40 -6.18 4.98
C ASN A 131 -21.60 -5.22 5.14
N PRO A 132 -21.37 -4.00 5.67
CA PRO A 132 -22.45 -3.09 6.00
C PRO A 132 -23.18 -2.61 4.73
N GLY A 133 -24.49 -2.89 4.66
CA GLY A 133 -25.34 -2.53 3.53
C GLY A 133 -25.05 -3.28 2.22
N GLY A 134 -24.19 -4.32 2.24
CA GLY A 134 -23.95 -5.23 1.13
C GLY A 134 -23.05 -4.70 -0.01
N ALA A 135 -22.84 -3.39 -0.08
CA ALA A 135 -21.96 -2.78 -1.08
C ALA A 135 -20.48 -2.87 -0.67
N ARG A 136 -19.59 -2.94 -1.67
CA ARG A 136 -18.16 -3.23 -1.47
C ARG A 136 -17.49 -2.21 -0.55
N ILE A 137 -16.57 -2.67 0.28
CA ILE A 137 -15.66 -1.84 1.06
C ILE A 137 -14.26 -1.96 0.45
N ASP A 138 -13.96 -1.08 -0.51
CA ASP A 138 -12.64 -1.02 -1.16
C ASP A 138 -11.68 -0.03 -0.45
N SER A 139 -12.21 0.89 0.33
CA SER A 139 -11.45 1.93 1.04
C SER A 139 -10.96 1.45 2.40
N THR A 140 -9.70 1.76 2.73
CA THR A 140 -9.12 1.54 4.07
C THR A 140 -10.00 2.20 5.15
N PRO A 141 -10.36 1.49 6.25
CA PRO A 141 -11.14 2.06 7.35
C PRO A 141 -10.38 3.15 8.12
N ALA A 142 -11.09 3.85 9.02
CA ALA A 142 -10.49 4.74 10.01
C ALA A 142 -11.05 4.43 11.41
N TYR A 143 -10.19 4.31 12.41
CA TYR A 143 -10.55 3.97 13.79
C TYR A 143 -10.51 5.21 14.70
N ASP A 144 -11.55 5.40 15.51
CA ASP A 144 -11.63 6.45 16.52
C ASP A 144 -11.38 5.85 17.92
N PRO A 145 -10.20 6.10 18.54
CA PRO A 145 -9.89 5.55 19.85
C PRO A 145 -10.77 6.11 20.97
N GLN A 146 -11.37 7.29 20.78
CA GLN A 146 -12.21 7.93 21.82
C GLN A 146 -13.55 7.21 22.00
N SER A 147 -14.12 6.68 20.92
CA SER A 147 -15.43 6.03 20.93
C SER A 147 -15.38 4.53 20.61
N ASP A 148 -14.19 3.92 20.53
CA ASP A 148 -13.94 2.54 20.08
C ASP A 148 -14.82 2.20 18.85
N SER A 149 -14.76 3.08 17.85
CA SER A 149 -15.61 3.03 16.66
C SER A 149 -14.80 3.00 15.37
N LEU A 150 -15.30 2.27 14.37
CA LEU A 150 -14.67 2.16 13.05
C LEU A 150 -15.54 2.85 11.99
N PHE A 151 -14.92 3.68 11.16
CA PHE A 151 -15.56 4.36 10.04
C PHE A 151 -15.16 3.69 8.74
N VAL A 152 -16.16 3.27 7.97
CA VAL A 152 -15.95 2.58 6.68
C VAL A 152 -16.76 3.26 5.58
N LEU A 153 -16.11 3.51 4.44
CA LEU A 153 -16.74 4.09 3.26
C LEU A 153 -17.03 2.99 2.25
N SER A 154 -18.31 2.83 1.90
CA SER A 154 -18.76 1.87 0.91
C SER A 154 -18.72 2.44 -0.50
N SER A 155 -18.59 1.55 -1.50
CA SER A 155 -18.55 1.89 -2.93
C SER A 155 -19.78 2.64 -3.43
N ASN A 156 -20.92 2.51 -2.73
CA ASN A 156 -22.15 3.26 -3.02
C ASN A 156 -22.19 4.66 -2.35
N GLY A 157 -21.07 5.11 -1.78
CA GLY A 157 -20.91 6.41 -1.12
C GLY A 157 -21.62 6.55 0.23
N THR A 158 -22.01 5.43 0.85
CA THR A 158 -22.48 5.42 2.24
C THR A 158 -21.30 5.27 3.19
N ILE A 159 -21.18 6.17 4.17
CA ILE A 159 -20.24 6.02 5.29
C ILE A 159 -20.96 5.40 6.49
N TYR A 160 -20.36 4.37 7.08
CA TYR A 160 -20.88 3.69 8.26
C TYR A 160 -19.94 3.94 9.44
N LYS A 161 -20.54 4.18 10.61
CA LYS A 161 -19.88 4.07 11.91
C LYS A 161 -20.25 2.73 12.51
N LEU A 162 -19.25 1.91 12.79
CA LEU A 162 -19.38 0.58 13.35
C LEU A 162 -18.84 0.56 14.78
N ASN A 163 -19.42 -0.28 15.63
CA ASN A 163 -18.81 -0.63 16.90
C ASN A 163 -17.56 -1.48 16.63
N ALA A 164 -16.39 -1.03 17.08
CA ALA A 164 -15.13 -1.68 16.72
C ALA A 164 -14.95 -3.05 17.40
N SER A 165 -15.65 -3.32 18.51
CA SER A 165 -15.57 -4.58 19.24
C SER A 165 -16.31 -5.74 18.56
N ASN A 166 -17.40 -5.47 17.84
CA ASN A 166 -18.29 -6.50 17.29
C ASN A 166 -18.76 -6.28 15.85
N GLY A 167 -18.42 -5.14 15.23
CA GLY A 167 -18.77 -4.81 13.85
C GLY A 167 -20.21 -4.33 13.63
N SER A 168 -21.05 -4.22 14.67
CA SER A 168 -22.44 -3.77 14.50
C SER A 168 -22.50 -2.31 14.04
N ILE A 169 -23.43 -2.00 13.13
CA ILE A 169 -23.64 -0.62 12.64
C ILE A 169 -24.24 0.22 13.77
N ILE A 170 -23.55 1.31 14.13
CA ILE A 170 -24.02 2.33 15.08
C ILE A 170 -24.82 3.40 14.35
N ALA A 171 -24.29 3.88 13.23
CA ALA A 171 -24.91 4.92 12.41
C ALA A 171 -24.44 4.79 10.95
N SER A 172 -25.20 5.37 10.03
CA SER A 172 -24.83 5.45 8.63
C SER A 172 -25.30 6.76 8.02
N TYR A 173 -24.55 7.28 7.05
CA TYR A 173 -24.94 8.42 6.24
C TYR A 173 -24.75 8.10 4.76
N SER A 174 -25.84 8.19 3.98
CA SER A 174 -25.79 8.06 2.52
C SER A 174 -25.54 9.44 1.90
N SER A 175 -24.44 9.58 1.18
CA SER A 175 -24.07 10.85 0.53
C SER A 175 -24.93 11.18 -0.71
N GLY A 176 -25.71 10.22 -1.21
CA GLY A 176 -26.37 10.33 -2.51
C GLY A 176 -25.39 10.38 -3.70
N GLN A 177 -24.12 10.04 -3.48
CA GLN A 177 -23.07 9.96 -4.49
C GLN A 177 -22.50 8.55 -4.50
N ILE A 178 -21.82 8.14 -5.59
CA ILE A 178 -21.10 6.87 -5.65
C ILE A 178 -19.59 7.11 -5.65
N ILE A 179 -18.83 6.11 -5.21
CA ILE A 179 -17.37 6.16 -5.34
C ILE A 179 -17.03 5.89 -6.82
N PRO A 180 -16.27 6.79 -7.47
CA PRO A 180 -15.89 6.58 -8.87
C PRO A 180 -15.01 5.34 -9.02
N LYS A 181 -15.16 4.66 -10.16
CA LYS A 181 -14.19 3.65 -10.59
C LYS A 181 -12.88 4.30 -10.98
N GLY A 182 -11.78 3.59 -10.73
CA GLY A 182 -10.45 3.97 -11.20
C GLY A 182 -10.22 3.56 -12.65
N GLU A 183 -8.97 3.34 -13.01
CA GLU A 183 -8.60 2.80 -14.32
C GLU A 183 -9.25 1.42 -14.59
N THR A 184 -9.61 1.16 -15.83
CA THR A 184 -10.38 -0.04 -16.25
C THR A 184 -9.53 -1.28 -16.52
N ASN A 185 -8.19 -1.15 -16.50
CA ASN A 185 -7.26 -2.22 -16.84
C ASN A 185 -6.77 -3.01 -15.61
N PHE A 186 -7.36 -2.77 -14.44
CA PHE A 186 -7.08 -3.55 -13.23
C PHE A 186 -8.05 -4.75 -13.14
N GLN A 187 -7.59 -5.90 -12.62
CA GLN A 187 -8.26 -7.20 -12.79
C GLN A 187 -9.62 -7.33 -12.09
N ASP A 188 -9.91 -6.51 -11.07
CA ASP A 188 -11.25 -6.45 -10.50
C ASP A 188 -12.02 -5.30 -11.17
N PRO A 189 -12.84 -5.57 -12.21
CA PRO A 189 -13.59 -4.52 -12.93
C PRO A 189 -14.68 -3.87 -12.07
N ASN A 190 -14.97 -4.44 -10.88
CA ASN A 190 -15.97 -3.94 -9.95
C ASN A 190 -15.36 -3.14 -8.80
N GLN A 191 -14.03 -3.08 -8.69
CA GLN A 191 -13.37 -2.27 -7.68
C GLN A 191 -13.62 -0.77 -7.94
N THR A 192 -13.96 -0.05 -6.88
CA THR A 192 -14.00 1.42 -6.84
C THR A 192 -12.68 1.99 -6.31
N LEU A 193 -12.46 3.30 -6.51
CA LEU A 193 -11.24 3.94 -6.00
C LEU A 193 -11.17 3.83 -4.47
N PRO A 194 -10.00 3.51 -3.90
CA PRO A 194 -9.81 3.51 -2.45
C PRO A 194 -9.72 4.96 -1.97
N LEU A 195 -10.85 5.50 -1.52
CA LEU A 195 -11.01 6.87 -1.01
C LEU A 195 -11.26 6.83 0.51
N PRO A 196 -10.28 6.42 1.33
CA PRO A 196 -10.46 6.27 2.78
C PRO A 196 -10.99 7.54 3.46
N PRO A 197 -11.90 7.40 4.45
CA PRO A 197 -12.28 8.52 5.29
C PRO A 197 -11.09 9.02 6.11
N LEU A 198 -11.19 10.26 6.59
CA LEU A 198 -10.22 10.91 7.45
C LEU A 198 -10.89 11.30 8.76
N LEU A 199 -10.27 10.97 9.89
CA LEU A 199 -10.73 11.36 11.21
C LEU A 199 -9.83 12.43 11.79
N TYR A 200 -10.42 13.51 12.27
CA TYR A 200 -9.72 14.54 13.04
C TYR A 200 -10.68 15.30 13.95
N GLY A 201 -10.31 15.46 15.22
CA GLY A 201 -11.17 16.12 16.21
C GLY A 201 -12.53 15.44 16.32
N ASP A 202 -13.60 16.21 16.20
CA ASP A 202 -15.00 15.78 16.24
C ASP A 202 -15.58 15.44 14.86
N ARG A 203 -14.73 15.35 13.81
CA ARG A 203 -15.16 15.25 12.42
C ARG A 203 -14.68 13.99 11.72
N VAL A 204 -15.52 13.56 10.79
CA VAL A 204 -15.13 12.64 9.71
C VAL A 204 -15.25 13.36 8.37
N TYR A 205 -14.18 13.28 7.58
CA TYR A 205 -14.11 13.84 6.24
C TYR A 205 -14.00 12.73 5.21
N PHE A 206 -14.71 12.84 4.10
CA PHE A 206 -14.60 11.90 2.99
C PHE A 206 -15.05 12.55 1.69
N VAL A 207 -14.74 11.89 0.57
CA VAL A 207 -15.19 12.29 -0.77
C VAL A 207 -16.02 11.17 -1.41
N ALA A 208 -17.04 11.57 -2.16
CA ALA A 208 -17.85 10.68 -2.98
C ALA A 208 -18.41 11.46 -4.16
N GLY A 209 -18.29 10.92 -5.38
CA GLY A 209 -18.67 11.63 -6.61
C GLY A 209 -17.99 13.00 -6.71
N THR A 210 -18.78 14.05 -6.95
CA THR A 210 -18.29 15.45 -7.06
C THR A 210 -18.16 16.16 -5.71
N LYS A 211 -18.44 15.47 -4.60
CA LYS A 211 -18.56 16.12 -3.29
C LYS A 211 -17.52 15.67 -2.29
N MET A 212 -17.07 16.65 -1.50
CA MET A 212 -16.34 16.46 -0.25
C MET A 212 -17.29 16.78 0.91
N PHE A 213 -17.24 15.97 1.97
CA PHE A 213 -18.14 16.10 3.12
C PHE A 213 -17.34 16.25 4.41
N ALA A 214 -17.89 17.03 5.34
CA ALA A 214 -17.57 16.96 6.75
C ALA A 214 -18.84 16.58 7.53
N LEU A 215 -18.76 15.50 8.30
CA LEU A 215 -19.82 15.10 9.22
C LEU A 215 -19.30 15.18 10.66
N ASN A 216 -20.22 15.36 11.60
CA ASN A 216 -19.92 15.14 13.00
C ASN A 216 -19.67 13.63 13.22
N LYS A 217 -18.52 13.25 13.78
CA LYS A 217 -18.15 11.83 13.93
C LYS A 217 -19.02 11.05 14.91
N ASN A 218 -19.73 11.75 15.81
CA ASN A 218 -20.53 11.09 16.84
C ASN A 218 -21.85 10.56 16.28
N ASN A 219 -22.57 11.38 15.51
CA ASN A 219 -23.91 11.10 15.01
C ASN A 219 -24.02 11.08 13.47
N LEU A 220 -22.93 11.33 12.74
CA LEU A 220 -22.86 11.45 11.28
C LEU A 220 -23.77 12.54 10.67
N SER A 221 -24.19 13.53 11.44
CA SER A 221 -24.91 14.69 10.88
C SER A 221 -23.97 15.51 9.99
N VAL A 222 -24.44 15.91 8.81
CA VAL A 222 -23.69 16.77 7.89
C VAL A 222 -23.45 18.12 8.54
N ILE A 223 -22.18 18.53 8.57
CA ILE A 223 -21.79 19.90 8.96
C ILE A 223 -21.76 20.77 7.72
N TRP A 224 -21.09 20.29 6.67
CA TRP A 224 -21.07 20.92 5.36
C TRP A 224 -20.76 19.91 4.26
N SER A 225 -21.07 20.27 3.02
CA SER A 225 -20.58 19.59 1.82
C SER A 225 -20.06 20.62 0.82
N TYR A 226 -18.93 20.34 0.20
CA TYR A 226 -18.34 21.11 -0.90
C TYR A 226 -18.54 20.35 -2.21
N ASP A 227 -19.02 21.04 -3.26
CA ASP A 227 -19.13 20.50 -4.62
C ASP A 227 -17.97 21.02 -5.48
N SER A 228 -17.28 20.13 -6.18
CA SER A 228 -16.17 20.46 -7.05
C SER A 228 -16.56 21.24 -8.31
N GLY A 229 -17.85 21.32 -8.63
CA GLY A 229 -18.35 21.94 -9.86
C GLY A 229 -18.45 20.99 -11.05
N GLY A 230 -18.54 19.67 -10.81
CA GLY A 230 -18.91 18.67 -11.82
C GLY A 230 -17.89 17.55 -12.08
N SER A 231 -16.66 17.69 -11.58
CA SER A 231 -15.60 16.67 -11.76
C SER A 231 -15.46 15.80 -10.50
N PRO A 232 -15.52 14.46 -10.58
CA PRO A 232 -15.49 13.63 -9.39
C PRO A 232 -14.11 13.68 -8.70
N PHE A 233 -14.08 13.60 -7.38
CA PHE A 233 -12.86 13.39 -6.61
C PHE A 233 -12.30 11.99 -6.85
N VAL A 234 -10.99 11.89 -7.06
CA VAL A 234 -10.30 10.62 -7.38
C VAL A 234 -9.15 10.29 -6.43
N THR A 235 -8.90 11.15 -5.44
CA THR A 235 -7.97 10.90 -4.33
C THR A 235 -8.68 11.08 -2.99
N PRO A 236 -8.25 10.39 -1.91
CA PRO A 236 -8.76 10.69 -0.58
C PRO A 236 -8.40 12.10 -0.13
N VAL A 237 -9.04 12.52 0.97
CA VAL A 237 -8.77 13.80 1.61
C VAL A 237 -7.53 13.68 2.51
N ALA A 238 -6.68 14.70 2.45
CA ALA A 238 -5.65 15.00 3.46
C ALA A 238 -6.01 16.31 4.17
N TYR A 239 -5.62 16.46 5.43
CA TYR A 239 -5.96 17.62 6.25
C TYR A 239 -4.71 18.23 6.88
N SER A 240 -4.57 19.56 6.76
CA SER A 240 -3.58 20.36 7.48
C SER A 240 -4.25 21.10 8.64
N PRO A 241 -3.95 20.75 9.90
CA PRO A 241 -4.44 21.48 11.07
C PRO A 241 -3.99 22.93 11.15
N SER A 242 -2.71 23.23 10.87
CA SER A 242 -2.13 24.58 11.00
C SER A 242 -2.69 25.57 9.99
N TYR A 243 -3.02 25.10 8.78
CA TYR A 243 -3.66 25.92 7.76
C TYR A 243 -5.18 25.82 7.77
N ASN A 244 -5.77 24.87 8.51
CA ASN A 244 -7.20 24.53 8.45
C ASN A 244 -7.66 24.23 7.01
N ARG A 245 -6.95 23.34 6.31
CA ARG A 245 -7.18 23.03 4.88
C ARG A 245 -7.37 21.54 4.65
N LEU A 246 -8.43 21.19 3.93
CA LEU A 246 -8.64 19.87 3.35
C LEU A 246 -8.22 19.90 1.89
N ILE A 247 -7.38 18.94 1.50
CA ILE A 247 -6.84 18.83 0.15
C ILE A 247 -7.32 17.52 -0.49
N ALA A 248 -7.85 17.60 -1.72
CA ALA A 248 -8.15 16.45 -2.56
C ALA A 248 -8.06 16.83 -4.05
N VAL A 249 -7.91 15.82 -4.91
CA VAL A 249 -7.75 16.00 -6.36
C VAL A 249 -8.97 15.45 -7.09
N THR A 250 -9.46 16.23 -8.04
CA THR A 250 -10.56 15.87 -8.94
C THR A 250 -10.04 15.30 -10.24
N ARG A 251 -10.89 14.55 -10.95
CA ARG A 251 -10.54 13.78 -12.15
C ARG A 251 -9.94 14.65 -13.25
N ASP A 252 -10.42 15.88 -13.42
CA ASP A 252 -9.89 16.90 -14.33
C ASP A 252 -8.53 17.49 -13.89
N LEU A 253 -7.87 16.83 -12.93
CA LEU A 253 -6.51 17.07 -12.44
C LEU A 253 -6.35 18.34 -11.60
N PHE A 254 -7.44 18.94 -11.14
CA PHE A 254 -7.36 20.06 -10.22
C PHE A 254 -7.22 19.59 -8.78
N VAL A 255 -6.35 20.28 -8.05
CA VAL A 255 -6.19 20.18 -6.61
C VAL A 255 -7.09 21.24 -5.98
N HIS A 256 -7.96 20.80 -5.08
CA HIS A 256 -8.89 21.65 -4.36
C HIS A 256 -8.43 21.77 -2.91
N ALA A 257 -8.33 23.00 -2.41
CA ALA A 257 -8.20 23.26 -0.98
C ALA A 257 -9.47 23.89 -0.43
N VAL A 258 -10.04 23.23 0.55
CA VAL A 258 -11.29 23.62 1.19
C VAL A 258 -11.02 23.96 2.64
N ASP A 259 -11.61 25.05 3.15
CA ASP A 259 -11.55 25.41 4.55
C ASP A 259 -12.30 24.36 5.39
N ALA A 260 -11.64 23.75 6.36
CA ALA A 260 -12.21 22.58 7.04
C ALA A 260 -13.39 22.92 7.98
N ASN A 261 -13.51 24.18 8.39
CA ASN A 261 -14.60 24.64 9.26
C ASN A 261 -15.87 24.88 8.46
N SER A 262 -15.75 25.60 7.35
CA SER A 262 -16.90 26.11 6.57
C SER A 262 -17.24 25.27 5.34
N GLY A 263 -16.31 24.49 4.80
CA GLY A 263 -16.48 23.82 3.51
C GLY A 263 -16.31 24.75 2.31
N SER A 264 -15.85 25.99 2.52
CA SER A 264 -15.64 26.97 1.45
C SER A 264 -14.35 26.69 0.68
N LEU A 265 -14.38 26.90 -0.64
CA LEU A 265 -13.17 26.85 -1.46
C LEU A 265 -12.18 27.95 -1.03
N VAL A 266 -10.93 27.57 -0.76
CA VAL A 266 -9.84 28.52 -0.51
C VAL A 266 -9.06 28.78 -1.78
N TRP A 267 -8.63 27.70 -2.46
CA TRP A 267 -7.96 27.79 -3.75
C TRP A 267 -8.18 26.51 -4.56
N ARG A 268 -8.00 26.64 -5.87
CA ARG A 268 -8.11 25.54 -6.84
C ARG A 268 -7.01 25.71 -7.88
N THR A 269 -6.13 24.72 -8.00
CA THR A 269 -4.97 24.77 -8.90
C THR A 269 -4.90 23.51 -9.75
N LYS A 270 -4.66 23.65 -11.05
CA LYS A 270 -4.24 22.53 -11.92
C LYS A 270 -2.72 22.62 -12.11
N PRO A 271 -1.93 21.86 -11.34
CA PRO A 271 -0.48 22.04 -11.31
C PRO A 271 0.23 21.47 -12.55
N THR A 272 -0.41 20.53 -13.27
CA THR A 272 0.11 19.93 -14.49
C THR A 272 -0.45 20.59 -15.74
N ILE A 273 0.35 20.64 -16.80
CA ILE A 273 -0.09 21.08 -18.13
C ILE A 273 -0.95 20.03 -18.85
N ARG A 274 -0.96 18.79 -18.35
CA ARG A 274 -1.64 17.65 -18.98
C ARG A 274 -3.15 17.70 -18.76
N ASN A 275 -3.89 17.00 -19.61
CA ASN A 275 -5.33 16.79 -19.50
C ASN A 275 -5.63 15.43 -18.88
N TYR A 276 -6.85 15.29 -18.37
CA TYR A 276 -7.29 13.99 -17.87
C TYR A 276 -7.44 12.97 -18.99
N GLY A 277 -6.94 11.77 -18.76
CA GLY A 277 -7.18 10.60 -19.60
C GLY A 277 -6.14 9.51 -19.31
N ASP A 278 -6.33 8.29 -19.82
CA ASP A 278 -5.34 7.24 -19.65
C ASP A 278 -4.08 7.58 -20.48
N PRO A 279 -2.93 7.88 -19.85
CA PRO A 279 -1.72 8.22 -20.57
C PRO A 279 -1.13 7.05 -21.37
N GLY A 280 -1.48 5.81 -21.02
CA GLY A 280 -1.02 4.60 -21.71
C GLY A 280 0.49 4.57 -21.90
N GLU A 281 0.91 4.22 -23.11
CA GLU A 281 2.32 4.03 -23.42
C GLU A 281 3.07 5.34 -23.71
N SER A 282 2.44 6.28 -24.41
CA SER A 282 3.14 7.41 -25.02
C SER A 282 2.36 8.72 -25.08
N ASN A 283 1.17 8.80 -24.46
CA ASN A 283 0.36 10.01 -24.54
C ASN A 283 0.79 11.06 -23.51
N GLN A 284 1.76 11.88 -23.90
CA GLN A 284 2.33 12.95 -23.08
C GLN A 284 1.36 14.09 -22.77
N SER A 285 0.19 14.15 -23.43
CA SER A 285 -0.84 15.14 -23.14
C SER A 285 -1.79 14.71 -22.03
N LEU A 286 -1.76 13.45 -21.59
CA LEU A 286 -2.71 12.88 -20.64
C LEU A 286 -2.05 12.52 -19.31
N ALA A 287 -2.80 12.60 -18.22
CA ALA A 287 -2.40 12.14 -16.89
C ALA A 287 -3.62 11.72 -16.05
N GLN A 288 -3.35 11.04 -14.94
CA GLN A 288 -4.35 10.58 -13.98
C GLN A 288 -3.92 10.88 -12.54
N ALA A 289 -4.89 11.11 -11.65
CA ALA A 289 -4.68 11.27 -10.21
C ALA A 289 -5.18 10.05 -9.40
N GLU A 290 -5.90 9.14 -10.06
CA GLU A 290 -6.40 7.89 -9.52
C GLU A 290 -5.31 7.06 -8.82
N TYR A 291 -5.64 6.44 -7.68
CA TYR A 291 -4.73 5.63 -6.85
C TYR A 291 -3.55 6.38 -6.22
N GLY A 292 -3.51 7.71 -6.33
CA GLY A 292 -2.64 8.59 -5.55
C GLY A 292 -3.39 9.26 -4.39
N TRP A 293 -2.65 10.02 -3.57
CA TRP A 293 -3.23 10.88 -2.54
C TRP A 293 -2.36 12.11 -2.28
N PRO A 294 -2.95 13.24 -1.84
CA PRO A 294 -2.20 14.36 -1.32
C PRO A 294 -1.44 13.97 -0.06
N VAL A 295 -0.18 14.41 0.05
CA VAL A 295 0.62 14.27 1.28
C VAL A 295 1.03 15.65 1.75
N ILE A 296 0.70 15.97 3.00
CA ILE A 296 0.96 17.29 3.57
C ILE A 296 2.27 17.26 4.36
N ALA A 297 3.15 18.22 4.07
CA ALA A 297 4.31 18.55 4.88
C ALA A 297 3.98 19.81 5.68
N GLU A 298 3.55 19.57 6.92
CA GLU A 298 2.82 20.52 7.75
C GLU A 298 3.68 21.73 8.13
N ARG A 299 4.96 21.52 8.46
CA ARG A 299 5.87 22.57 8.95
C ARG A 299 6.43 23.42 7.83
N THR A 300 6.60 22.82 6.67
CA THR A 300 7.03 23.54 5.46
C THR A 300 5.87 24.24 4.74
N GLY A 301 4.63 23.96 5.14
CA GLY A 301 3.44 24.57 4.55
C GLY A 301 3.17 24.09 3.14
N LEU A 302 3.52 22.84 2.84
CA LEU A 302 3.43 22.26 1.49
C LEU A 302 2.44 21.10 1.43
N VAL A 303 1.86 20.90 0.25
CA VAL A 303 1.20 19.66 -0.15
C VAL A 303 1.86 19.10 -1.40
N LEU A 304 2.19 17.82 -1.34
CA LEU A 304 2.79 17.04 -2.42
C LEU A 304 1.69 16.30 -3.18
N ILE A 305 1.61 16.52 -4.50
CA ILE A 305 0.60 15.94 -5.38
C ILE A 305 1.31 15.19 -6.52
N LYS A 306 1.02 13.91 -6.67
CA LYS A 306 1.56 13.08 -7.76
C LYS A 306 0.52 12.80 -8.83
N TYR A 307 0.96 12.74 -10.08
CA TYR A 307 0.16 12.26 -11.20
C TYR A 307 0.83 11.07 -11.90
N ARG A 308 0.00 10.13 -12.35
CA ARG A 308 0.37 9.05 -13.26
C ARG A 308 0.60 9.62 -14.66
N LEU A 309 1.77 9.35 -15.22
CA LEU A 309 2.15 9.73 -16.58
C LEU A 309 2.23 8.48 -17.49
N ASP A 310 2.63 8.69 -18.75
CA ASP A 310 2.78 7.62 -19.73
C ASP A 310 4.01 6.75 -19.47
N TRP A 311 4.01 5.51 -19.97
CA TRP A 311 5.14 4.58 -19.86
C TRP A 311 6.45 5.19 -20.37
N ASN A 312 6.41 5.96 -21.45
CA ASN A 312 7.61 6.58 -22.01
C ASN A 312 8.22 7.68 -21.13
N ALA A 313 7.52 8.16 -20.10
CA ALA A 313 8.08 9.04 -19.08
C ALA A 313 9.19 8.36 -18.24
N LEU A 314 9.34 7.04 -18.34
CA LEU A 314 10.51 6.33 -17.81
C LEU A 314 11.79 6.72 -18.52
N PHE A 315 11.73 6.85 -19.85
CA PHE A 315 12.87 7.04 -20.74
C PHE A 315 13.03 8.51 -21.17
N ASN A 316 12.23 9.41 -20.59
CA ASN A 316 12.21 10.83 -20.93
C ASN A 316 12.10 11.69 -19.66
N PRO A 317 12.76 12.86 -19.60
CA PRO A 317 13.58 13.45 -20.67
C PRO A 317 14.95 12.78 -20.82
N PHE A 318 15.25 11.74 -20.03
CA PHE A 318 16.51 11.02 -20.07
C PHE A 318 16.30 9.52 -20.32
N SER A 319 17.09 8.96 -21.25
CA SER A 319 17.17 7.51 -21.42
C SER A 319 17.85 6.80 -20.23
N ILE A 320 18.74 7.52 -19.54
CA ILE A 320 19.37 7.16 -18.26
C ILE A 320 19.37 8.40 -17.38
N TRP A 321 18.76 8.33 -16.19
CA TRP A 321 18.68 9.50 -15.30
C TRP A 321 20.06 9.86 -14.75
N PRO A 322 20.51 11.12 -14.90
CA PRO A 322 21.80 11.55 -14.38
C PRO A 322 21.73 11.68 -12.86
N PRO A 323 22.78 11.31 -12.12
CA PRO A 323 22.83 11.48 -10.67
C PRO A 323 23.24 12.92 -10.28
N ASP A 324 22.65 13.91 -10.95
CA ASP A 324 22.95 15.33 -10.76
C ASP A 324 21.66 16.15 -10.65
N ASN A 325 21.48 16.80 -9.51
CA ASN A 325 20.27 17.57 -9.24
C ASN A 325 20.05 18.76 -10.18
N SER A 326 21.12 19.45 -10.58
CA SER A 326 21.02 20.65 -11.43
C SER A 326 20.60 20.29 -12.86
N ILE A 327 21.12 19.17 -13.38
CA ILE A 327 20.76 18.62 -14.69
C ILE A 327 19.31 18.14 -14.68
N ILE A 328 18.91 17.35 -13.65
CA ILE A 328 17.53 16.89 -13.51
C ILE A 328 16.55 18.07 -13.45
N ARG A 329 16.85 19.06 -12.59
CA ARG A 329 16.02 20.25 -12.40
C ARG A 329 15.79 20.98 -13.71
N SER A 330 16.88 21.34 -14.39
CA SER A 330 16.84 22.10 -15.64
C SER A 330 16.03 21.37 -16.71
N ALA A 331 16.21 20.05 -16.84
CA ALA A 331 15.48 19.27 -17.83
C ALA A 331 13.98 19.16 -17.53
N LEU A 332 13.59 18.97 -16.26
CA LEU A 332 12.17 18.91 -15.88
C LEU A 332 11.47 20.27 -16.01
N GLU A 333 12.19 21.36 -15.82
CA GLU A 333 11.66 22.72 -16.05
C GLU A 333 11.49 23.02 -17.53
N GLN A 334 12.41 22.56 -18.38
CA GLN A 334 12.29 22.67 -19.84
C GLN A 334 11.26 21.70 -20.42
N ASN A 335 10.98 20.58 -19.73
CA ASN A 335 10.05 19.55 -20.17
C ASN A 335 8.95 19.29 -19.11
N PRO A 336 8.03 20.27 -18.89
CA PRO A 336 7.01 20.19 -17.84
C PRO A 336 6.06 19.00 -17.99
N GLN A 337 5.92 18.41 -19.18
CA GLN A 337 5.15 17.19 -19.38
C GLN A 337 5.71 15.99 -18.61
N TYR A 338 6.99 15.99 -18.20
CA TYR A 338 7.57 14.87 -17.44
C TYR A 338 7.63 15.12 -15.92
N GLN A 339 7.08 16.23 -15.42
CA GLN A 339 6.95 16.47 -13.99
C GLN A 339 5.83 15.57 -13.42
N ALA A 340 6.22 14.61 -12.57
CA ALA A 340 5.28 13.65 -11.99
C ALA A 340 4.79 14.08 -10.58
N LEU A 341 5.62 14.79 -9.82
CA LEU A 341 5.34 15.22 -8.45
C LEU A 341 5.42 16.74 -8.32
N PHE A 342 4.39 17.35 -7.74
CA PHE A 342 4.27 18.79 -7.57
C PHE A 342 4.25 19.14 -6.08
N ALA A 343 5.04 20.14 -5.69
CA ALA A 343 4.97 20.75 -4.36
C ALA A 343 4.20 22.08 -4.47
N LEU A 344 3.04 22.15 -3.83
CA LEU A 344 2.17 23.33 -3.79
C LEU A 344 2.14 23.93 -2.40
N LYS A 345 2.07 25.25 -2.29
CA LYS A 345 1.90 25.92 -1.00
C LYS A 345 0.47 25.73 -0.49
N LEU A 346 0.32 25.38 0.79
CA LEU A 346 -1.00 25.27 1.43
C LEU A 346 -1.74 26.60 1.52
N SER A 347 -1.03 27.72 1.54
CA SER A 347 -1.60 29.07 1.66
C SER A 347 -2.46 29.46 0.47
N ASP A 348 -1.99 29.19 -0.75
CA ASP A 348 -2.55 29.76 -1.98
C ASP A 348 -2.58 28.78 -3.18
N GLY A 349 -2.05 27.57 -3.01
CA GLY A 349 -2.01 26.56 -4.07
C GLY A 349 -0.99 26.83 -5.18
N SER A 350 -0.12 27.84 -5.03
CA SER A 350 0.95 28.12 -5.99
C SER A 350 2.06 27.07 -5.92
N LYS A 351 2.72 26.80 -7.06
CA LYS A 351 3.87 25.88 -7.12
C LYS A 351 5.02 26.48 -6.31
N ALA A 352 5.51 25.74 -5.31
CA ALA A 352 6.61 26.18 -4.46
C ALA A 352 7.97 26.05 -5.18
N PHE A 353 8.20 24.90 -5.82
CA PHE A 353 9.39 24.59 -6.60
C PHE A 353 9.13 23.38 -7.50
N THR A 354 10.00 23.15 -8.48
CA THR A 354 10.02 21.90 -9.25
C THR A 354 10.59 20.78 -8.39
N THR A 355 10.04 19.57 -8.42
CA THR A 355 10.66 18.44 -7.71
C THR A 355 11.56 17.68 -8.68
N ASN A 356 12.73 17.21 -8.23
CA ASN A 356 13.64 16.40 -9.04
C ASN A 356 13.18 14.93 -9.11
N ILE A 357 11.87 14.72 -9.25
CA ILE A 357 11.23 13.41 -9.19
C ILE A 357 10.65 13.08 -10.57
N GLY A 358 11.27 12.09 -11.22
CA GLY A 358 10.73 11.45 -12.41
C GLY A 358 9.53 10.58 -12.14
N HIS A 359 8.89 10.10 -13.21
CA HIS A 359 7.85 9.10 -13.08
C HIS A 359 8.45 7.69 -12.96
N GLY A 360 7.66 6.78 -12.41
CA GLY A 360 8.03 5.39 -12.24
C GLY A 360 6.97 4.59 -11.51
N GLY A 361 7.18 3.28 -11.45
CA GLY A 361 6.20 2.30 -11.00
C GLY A 361 6.64 0.91 -11.45
N TRP A 362 5.75 -0.07 -11.38
CA TRP A 362 5.93 -1.39 -11.99
C TRP A 362 5.27 -1.42 -13.37
N GLY A 363 5.82 -2.07 -14.39
CA GLY A 363 5.04 -2.19 -15.62
C GLY A 363 5.64 -3.06 -16.70
N ASP A 364 4.72 -3.61 -17.49
CA ASP A 364 4.97 -4.51 -18.62
C ASP A 364 4.15 -3.98 -19.81
N GLY A 365 4.81 -3.42 -20.84
CA GLY A 365 4.19 -3.18 -22.15
C GLY A 365 3.18 -2.08 -22.22
N GLY A 366 3.65 -0.85 -21.98
CA GLY A 366 2.87 0.35 -22.24
C GLY A 366 1.88 0.72 -21.13
N TYR A 367 1.94 0.05 -19.98
CA TYR A 367 1.24 0.46 -18.77
C TYR A 367 2.22 0.72 -17.63
N LEU A 368 2.09 1.89 -17.00
CA LEU A 368 2.80 2.31 -15.80
C LEU A 368 1.76 2.82 -14.78
N PRO A 369 1.66 2.27 -13.55
CA PRO A 369 0.73 2.72 -12.52
C PRO A 369 1.17 4.07 -11.94
N MET A 370 0.35 4.62 -11.04
CA MET A 370 0.61 5.88 -10.30
C MET A 370 2.04 6.00 -9.73
N GLY A 371 2.68 4.88 -9.39
CA GLY A 371 3.98 4.89 -8.75
C GLY A 371 3.89 5.24 -7.28
N ASN A 372 5.06 5.39 -6.66
CA ASN A 372 5.19 5.68 -5.25
C ASN A 372 4.65 7.05 -4.85
N ILE A 373 4.01 7.12 -3.68
CA ILE A 373 3.62 8.35 -2.99
C ILE A 373 4.68 8.62 -1.91
N PRO A 374 5.12 9.88 -1.73
CA PRO A 374 6.18 10.18 -0.76
C PRO A 374 5.70 9.98 0.68
N ALA A 375 6.59 9.51 1.55
CA ALA A 375 6.40 9.55 3.00
C ALA A 375 7.06 10.80 3.59
N VAL A 376 6.31 11.65 4.28
CA VAL A 376 6.86 12.89 4.87
C VAL A 376 7.28 12.65 6.30
N LYS A 377 8.53 12.95 6.62
CA LYS A 377 9.07 12.87 7.99
C LYS A 377 9.43 14.25 8.50
N SER A 378 8.91 14.57 9.68
CA SER A 378 9.31 15.71 10.51
C SER A 378 10.43 15.32 11.48
N PHE A 379 11.41 16.19 11.68
CA PHE A 379 12.53 16.01 12.62
C PHE A 379 12.43 16.93 13.84
N PRO A 380 13.03 16.60 15.01
CA PRO A 380 12.95 17.47 16.19
C PRO A 380 13.48 18.89 15.98
N ASP A 381 14.39 19.10 15.02
CA ASP A 381 14.96 20.41 14.67
C ASP A 381 14.02 21.30 13.84
N GLY A 382 12.80 20.83 13.55
CA GLY A 382 11.82 21.56 12.76
C GLY A 382 11.83 21.21 11.27
N SER A 383 12.91 20.60 10.75
CA SER A 383 13.01 20.25 9.34
C SER A 383 12.02 19.16 8.93
N GLU A 384 11.62 19.19 7.67
CA GLU A 384 10.84 18.13 7.03
C GLU A 384 11.47 17.68 5.72
N VAL A 385 11.37 16.37 5.45
CA VAL A 385 11.74 15.79 4.16
C VAL A 385 10.70 14.78 3.71
N ALA A 386 10.73 14.45 2.42
CA ALA A 386 9.94 13.35 1.89
C ALA A 386 10.83 12.19 1.42
N TYR A 387 10.59 10.99 1.93
CA TYR A 387 11.25 9.77 1.45
C TYR A 387 10.42 9.11 0.37
N LEU A 388 11.09 8.70 -0.69
CA LEU A 388 10.46 8.07 -1.83
C LEU A 388 11.50 7.30 -2.65
N VAL A 389 11.06 6.38 -3.50
CA VAL A 389 11.91 5.82 -4.55
C VAL A 389 12.08 6.85 -5.67
N ILE A 390 13.31 7.06 -6.09
CA ILE A 390 13.76 8.02 -7.09
C ILE A 390 14.45 7.29 -8.25
N ARG A 391 14.56 7.99 -9.38
CA ARG A 391 15.38 7.58 -10.53
C ARG A 391 16.80 8.13 -10.38
N GLY A 392 17.78 7.48 -11.00
CA GLY A 392 19.15 8.03 -11.09
C GLY A 392 20.23 7.04 -10.71
N HIS A 393 20.66 6.24 -11.68
CA HIS A 393 21.86 5.43 -11.60
C HIS A 393 22.55 5.31 -12.97
N GLN A 394 23.86 5.61 -13.04
CA GLN A 394 24.55 5.69 -14.34
C GLN A 394 24.85 4.34 -14.99
N ALA A 395 25.00 3.26 -14.21
CA ALA A 395 25.42 1.96 -14.76
C ALA A 395 24.26 1.11 -15.31
N ILE A 396 23.01 1.57 -15.19
CA ILE A 396 21.82 0.78 -15.53
C ILE A 396 20.80 1.65 -16.26
N ASN A 397 19.97 1.03 -17.09
CA ASN A 397 18.94 1.76 -17.81
C ASN A 397 17.78 2.15 -16.87
N THR A 398 16.93 3.05 -17.37
CA THR A 398 15.73 3.62 -16.74
C THR A 398 14.67 2.62 -16.28
N VAL A 399 14.77 1.34 -16.63
CA VAL A 399 13.87 0.31 -16.12
C VAL A 399 14.37 -0.24 -14.77
N TRP A 400 15.68 -0.19 -14.51
CA TRP A 400 16.31 -0.83 -13.36
C TRP A 400 16.95 0.15 -12.37
N ASP A 401 16.79 1.47 -12.57
CA ASP A 401 17.50 2.53 -11.84
C ASP A 401 16.74 3.09 -10.62
N SER A 402 15.80 2.32 -10.06
CA SER A 402 14.99 2.80 -8.93
C SER A 402 15.72 2.59 -7.59
N LEU A 403 15.94 3.70 -6.88
CA LEU A 403 16.72 3.79 -5.64
C LEU A 403 15.94 4.55 -4.57
N TYR A 404 16.20 4.32 -3.29
CA TYR A 404 15.63 5.19 -2.25
C TYR A 404 16.29 6.57 -2.27
N GLY A 405 15.49 7.60 -2.07
CA GLY A 405 15.94 8.98 -2.02
C GLY A 405 15.16 9.80 -1.00
N GLU A 406 15.76 10.92 -0.63
CA GLU A 406 15.17 11.91 0.25
C GLU A 406 15.01 13.24 -0.49
N LEU A 407 13.77 13.63 -0.74
CA LEU A 407 13.42 14.93 -1.32
C LEU A 407 13.52 16.02 -0.25
N VAL A 408 14.33 17.03 -0.53
CA VAL A 408 14.50 18.22 0.30
C VAL A 408 13.29 19.13 0.09
N LEU A 409 12.63 19.54 1.18
CA LEU A 409 11.39 20.34 1.12
C LEU A 409 11.58 21.81 1.50
N ASP A 410 12.68 22.15 2.16
CA ASP A 410 12.98 23.48 2.67
C ASP A 410 14.47 23.83 2.52
N ASN A 411 14.87 24.99 3.03
CA ASN A 411 16.25 25.46 3.01
C ASN A 411 17.03 25.11 4.30
N SER A 412 16.57 24.12 5.09
CA SER A 412 17.22 23.75 6.35
C SER A 412 18.63 23.18 6.16
N ASN A 413 18.91 22.57 4.99
CA ASN A 413 20.22 22.07 4.63
C ASN A 413 20.88 23.00 3.58
N PRO A 414 21.97 23.71 3.90
CA PRO A 414 22.59 24.67 2.97
C PRO A 414 23.25 24.01 1.74
N ASN A 415 23.48 22.69 1.77
CA ASN A 415 24.09 21.96 0.66
C ASN A 415 23.10 21.59 -0.45
N PHE A 416 21.79 21.70 -0.19
CA PHE A 416 20.74 21.26 -1.12
C PHE A 416 19.60 22.27 -1.18
N GLN A 417 19.05 22.47 -2.37
CA GLN A 417 17.91 23.36 -2.58
C GLN A 417 16.59 22.59 -2.46
N PRO A 418 15.48 23.27 -2.12
CA PRO A 418 14.15 22.69 -2.16
C PRO A 418 13.84 22.02 -3.52
N GLY A 419 13.32 20.81 -3.43
CA GLY A 419 13.04 19.92 -4.55
C GLY A 419 14.24 19.13 -5.07
N TYR A 420 15.45 19.31 -4.53
CA TYR A 420 16.58 18.40 -4.80
C TYR A 420 16.38 17.08 -4.06
N VAL A 421 16.97 16.02 -4.62
CA VAL A 421 17.04 14.71 -3.96
C VAL A 421 18.41 14.50 -3.34
N ARG A 422 18.43 13.89 -2.16
CA ARG A 422 19.60 13.30 -1.52
C ARG A 422 19.57 11.79 -1.76
N TRP A 423 20.62 11.24 -2.35
CA TRP A 423 20.73 9.81 -2.61
C TRP A 423 20.95 9.04 -1.31
N ILE A 424 20.20 7.97 -1.13
CA ILE A 424 20.39 7.01 -0.04
C ILE A 424 21.22 5.85 -0.57
N GLN A 425 22.19 5.43 0.23
CA GLN A 425 23.08 4.35 -0.12
C GLN A 425 22.28 3.05 -0.33
N TYR A 426 22.68 2.29 -1.33
CA TYR A 426 22.17 0.96 -1.66
C TYR A 426 23.36 0.12 -2.11
N GLY A 427 23.19 -1.19 -2.25
CA GLY A 427 24.21 -2.05 -2.83
C GLY A 427 23.63 -3.14 -3.70
N ASN A 428 24.45 -4.14 -4.01
CA ASN A 428 24.13 -5.15 -4.98
C ASN A 428 24.20 -6.54 -4.39
N TYR A 429 23.06 -7.24 -4.40
CA TYR A 429 22.95 -8.61 -3.95
C TYR A 429 22.38 -9.50 -5.06
N GLY A 430 23.14 -9.65 -6.15
CA GLY A 430 22.81 -10.54 -7.27
C GLY A 430 21.96 -9.93 -8.39
N TRP A 431 21.70 -8.62 -8.34
CA TRP A 431 20.90 -7.93 -9.36
C TRP A 431 21.75 -7.30 -10.47
N TYR A 432 23.00 -6.95 -10.16
CA TYR A 432 23.92 -6.28 -11.09
C TYR A 432 25.27 -7.01 -11.16
N ASN A 433 25.98 -6.88 -12.27
CA ASN A 433 27.34 -7.39 -12.40
C ASN A 433 28.17 -6.39 -13.24
N PRO A 434 29.23 -5.77 -12.69
CA PRO A 434 29.74 -5.90 -11.32
C PRO A 434 28.84 -5.19 -10.26
N PRO A 435 29.00 -5.50 -8.96
CA PRO A 435 28.27 -4.84 -7.88
C PRO A 435 28.53 -3.33 -7.77
N LEU A 436 27.44 -2.59 -7.57
CA LEU A 436 27.44 -1.12 -7.47
C LEU A 436 28.02 -0.62 -6.13
N SER A 437 27.83 -1.38 -5.05
CA SER A 437 28.48 -1.18 -3.75
C SER A 437 28.49 -2.49 -2.96
N ASN A 438 29.33 -2.56 -1.91
CA ASN A 438 29.46 -3.73 -1.03
C ASN A 438 28.38 -3.80 0.08
N ILE A 439 27.33 -2.99 0.01
CA ILE A 439 26.29 -2.95 1.05
C ILE A 439 25.15 -3.90 0.71
N MET A 440 24.59 -4.54 1.72
CA MET A 440 23.57 -5.57 1.56
C MET A 440 22.14 -4.99 1.45
N VAL A 441 21.96 -3.82 0.85
CA VAL A 441 20.63 -3.22 0.64
C VAL A 441 20.29 -3.38 -0.84
N PRO A 442 19.31 -4.23 -1.22
CA PRO A 442 18.97 -4.44 -2.63
C PRO A 442 18.40 -3.15 -3.24
N ALA A 443 18.76 -2.86 -4.49
CA ALA A 443 18.03 -1.90 -5.30
C ALA A 443 16.61 -2.43 -5.60
N THR A 444 15.78 -1.61 -6.22
CA THR A 444 14.45 -2.01 -6.71
C THR A 444 14.36 -1.68 -8.19
N ASP A 445 13.76 -2.56 -8.99
CA ASP A 445 13.41 -2.27 -10.39
C ASP A 445 12.08 -1.51 -10.51
N GLU A 446 11.38 -1.31 -9.40
CA GLU A 446 10.07 -0.68 -9.35
C GLU A 446 9.99 0.38 -8.25
N GLN A 447 8.97 1.23 -8.32
CA GLN A 447 8.74 2.30 -7.35
C GLN A 447 7.51 1.99 -6.48
N PRO A 448 7.67 1.21 -5.39
CA PRO A 448 6.60 0.94 -4.44
C PRO A 448 6.29 2.13 -3.53
N TYR A 449 5.12 2.11 -2.91
CA TYR A 449 4.83 3.04 -1.81
C TYR A 449 5.86 2.90 -0.69
N VAL A 450 6.33 4.04 -0.19
CA VAL A 450 7.33 4.09 0.88
C VAL A 450 6.64 4.45 2.18
N ILE A 451 7.00 3.75 3.26
CA ILE A 451 6.53 4.02 4.62
C ILE A 451 7.76 4.15 5.52
N VAL A 452 7.68 5.04 6.51
CA VAL A 452 8.81 5.39 7.37
C VAL A 452 8.44 5.16 8.83
N ALA A 453 9.29 4.43 9.55
CA ALA A 453 9.12 4.17 10.99
C ALA A 453 10.43 4.50 11.71
N GLY A 454 10.48 5.63 12.42
CA GLY A 454 11.72 6.17 12.97
C GLY A 454 12.76 6.41 11.88
N ASN A 455 13.87 5.67 11.87
CA ASN A 455 14.91 5.69 10.83
C ASN A 455 14.82 4.51 9.85
N TYR A 456 13.74 3.73 9.88
CA TYR A 456 13.51 2.60 8.97
C TYR A 456 12.69 3.06 7.77
N LEU A 457 13.10 2.64 6.59
CA LEU A 457 12.38 2.82 5.34
C LEU A 457 11.91 1.46 4.86
N PHE A 458 10.63 1.39 4.51
CA PHE A 458 10.00 0.21 3.97
C PHE A 458 9.45 0.48 2.58
N GLY A 459 9.57 -0.49 1.68
CA GLY A 459 8.96 -0.47 0.36
C GLY A 459 8.36 -1.84 0.02
N GLY A 460 7.19 -1.85 -0.60
CA GLY A 460 6.48 -3.07 -1.01
C GLY A 460 6.51 -3.31 -2.51
N HIS A 461 7.53 -4.00 -3.01
CA HIS A 461 7.56 -4.57 -4.36
C HIS A 461 6.60 -5.77 -4.44
N TRP A 462 6.19 -6.22 -5.64
CA TRP A 462 5.10 -7.18 -5.75
C TRP A 462 5.33 -8.57 -5.14
N ILE A 463 6.55 -9.07 -5.18
CA ILE A 463 6.97 -10.32 -4.51
C ILE A 463 7.98 -10.11 -3.39
N LEU A 464 8.27 -8.86 -3.05
CA LEU A 464 9.35 -8.51 -2.13
C LEU A 464 8.96 -7.29 -1.29
N GLY A 465 8.90 -7.43 0.02
CA GLY A 465 8.99 -6.32 0.94
C GLY A 465 10.45 -5.99 1.24
N GLN A 466 10.86 -4.78 0.89
CA GLN A 466 12.16 -4.23 1.23
C GLN A 466 12.10 -3.47 2.55
N ALA A 467 13.13 -3.62 3.37
CA ALA A 467 13.31 -2.88 4.60
C ALA A 467 14.79 -2.47 4.73
N LEU A 468 15.04 -1.22 5.08
CA LEU A 468 16.38 -0.70 5.33
C LEU A 468 16.37 0.30 6.48
N GLU A 469 17.53 0.51 7.07
CA GLU A 469 17.74 1.49 8.13
C GLU A 469 18.67 2.61 7.63
N ILE A 470 18.29 3.86 7.88
CA ILE A 470 19.21 5.01 7.74
C ILE A 470 20.16 5.03 8.94
N LYS A 471 21.45 4.87 8.66
CA LYS A 471 22.53 4.81 9.65
C LYS A 471 23.15 6.18 9.92
N ASP A 472 23.31 6.99 8.88
CA ASP A 472 23.85 8.34 9.01
C ASP A 472 23.21 9.25 7.95
N ARG A 473 22.57 10.32 8.44
CA ARG A 473 21.84 11.33 7.66
C ARG A 473 22.47 12.72 7.77
N SER A 474 23.73 12.82 8.21
CA SER A 474 24.45 14.08 8.38
C SER A 474 24.31 15.03 7.19
N SER A 475 24.25 16.34 7.43
CA SER A 475 23.87 17.35 6.43
C SER A 475 24.81 17.44 5.22
N ASN A 476 26.06 17.01 5.38
CA ASN A 476 27.08 16.91 4.32
C ASN A 476 26.96 15.65 3.44
N LEU A 477 26.06 14.71 3.80
CA LEU A 477 25.74 13.52 3.01
C LEU A 477 24.58 13.77 2.06
N GLY A 478 24.47 12.91 1.04
CA GLY A 478 23.33 12.85 0.13
C GLY A 478 23.68 13.16 -1.32
N THR A 479 24.94 13.43 -1.66
CA THR A 479 25.38 13.43 -3.07
C THR A 479 25.50 11.99 -3.56
N TYR A 480 25.50 11.78 -4.87
CA TYR A 480 25.64 10.43 -5.43
C TYR A 480 26.94 9.73 -5.02
N THR A 481 28.06 10.47 -4.99
CA THR A 481 29.37 9.96 -4.57
C THR A 481 29.54 9.90 -3.05
N ASN A 482 28.72 10.62 -2.29
CA ASN A 482 28.70 10.58 -0.83
C ASN A 482 27.25 10.48 -0.30
N PRO A 483 26.59 9.33 -0.50
CA PRO A 483 25.18 9.17 -0.18
C PRO A 483 24.93 9.10 1.34
N ILE A 484 23.68 9.34 1.75
CA ILE A 484 23.17 9.04 3.09
C ILE A 484 23.43 7.56 3.38
N LYS A 485 24.02 7.24 4.54
CA LYS A 485 24.43 5.85 4.83
C LYS A 485 23.24 5.02 5.27
N SER A 486 23.19 3.77 4.81
CA SER A 486 22.12 2.83 5.10
C SER A 486 22.65 1.44 5.45
N GLY A 487 21.78 0.59 6.02
CA GLY A 487 22.04 -0.83 6.24
C GLY A 487 20.77 -1.67 6.06
N PRO A 488 20.92 -2.99 5.82
CA PRO A 488 19.76 -3.87 5.66
C PRO A 488 19.00 -4.06 6.97
N LEU A 489 17.69 -4.24 6.84
CA LEU A 489 16.83 -4.87 7.84
C LEU A 489 16.30 -6.19 7.27
N PRO A 490 15.68 -7.07 8.08
CA PRO A 490 15.03 -8.26 7.53
C PRO A 490 14.04 -7.91 6.41
N HIS A 491 14.27 -8.45 5.22
CA HIS A 491 13.35 -8.34 4.09
C HIS A 491 12.21 -9.37 4.22
N ILE A 492 11.21 -9.32 3.35
CA ILE A 492 10.22 -10.40 3.24
C ILE A 492 9.98 -10.75 1.77
N VAL A 493 10.16 -12.01 1.39
CA VAL A 493 9.83 -12.50 0.05
C VAL A 493 8.53 -13.30 0.07
N GLU A 494 7.86 -13.36 -1.07
CA GLU A 494 6.63 -14.14 -1.16
C GLU A 494 6.89 -15.64 -0.95
N SER A 495 7.89 -16.21 -1.64
CA SER A 495 8.23 -17.62 -1.57
C SER A 495 9.70 -17.84 -1.94
N THR A 496 10.34 -18.89 -1.41
CA THR A 496 11.75 -19.19 -1.72
C THR A 496 12.07 -20.68 -1.71
N ASN A 497 12.88 -21.15 -2.67
CA ASN A 497 13.44 -22.53 -2.69
C ASN A 497 14.90 -22.62 -2.26
N LEU A 498 15.53 -21.50 -1.88
CA LEU A 498 16.93 -21.49 -1.47
C LEU A 498 17.16 -22.11 -0.10
N VAL A 499 16.11 -22.18 0.72
CA VAL A 499 16.12 -22.80 2.03
C VAL A 499 14.89 -23.70 2.17
N PRO A 500 14.97 -24.80 2.93
CA PRO A 500 13.80 -25.59 3.29
C PRO A 500 12.80 -24.74 4.07
N TYR A 501 11.51 -24.87 3.74
CA TYR A 501 10.44 -24.22 4.47
C TYR A 501 10.44 -24.66 5.94
N ASN A 502 10.26 -23.71 6.86
CA ASN A 502 10.07 -23.97 8.27
C ASN A 502 9.06 -22.97 8.87
N SER A 503 8.51 -23.30 10.04
CA SER A 503 7.44 -22.50 10.68
C SER A 503 7.89 -21.16 11.27
N SER A 504 9.20 -20.87 11.32
CA SER A 504 9.70 -19.55 11.71
C SER A 504 9.63 -18.55 10.56
N HIS A 505 9.36 -19.02 9.32
CA HIS A 505 9.27 -18.21 8.11
C HIS A 505 10.52 -17.39 7.84
N TYR A 506 11.68 -17.76 8.37
CA TYR A 506 12.86 -16.91 8.39
C TYR A 506 14.14 -17.65 7.99
N SER A 507 15.08 -16.91 7.41
CA SER A 507 16.44 -17.36 7.12
C SER A 507 17.47 -16.26 7.47
N ASN A 508 18.53 -16.68 8.17
CA ASN A 508 19.75 -15.88 8.40
C ASN A 508 20.69 -15.85 7.18
N SER A 509 20.37 -16.63 6.16
CA SER A 509 21.10 -16.72 4.90
C SER A 509 20.28 -16.12 3.77
N MET A 510 20.93 -15.91 2.62
CA MET A 510 20.29 -15.42 1.42
C MET A 510 19.01 -16.20 1.11
N ILE A 511 17.95 -15.44 0.82
CA ILE A 511 16.71 -15.94 0.23
C ILE A 511 16.45 -15.16 -1.05
N ALA A 512 15.67 -15.73 -1.94
CA ALA A 512 15.23 -15.05 -3.14
C ALA A 512 13.75 -15.30 -3.35
N ALA A 513 13.03 -14.27 -3.78
CA ALA A 513 11.66 -14.45 -4.27
C ALA A 513 11.73 -15.24 -5.59
N THR A 514 11.38 -16.53 -5.53
CA THR A 514 11.54 -17.46 -6.66
C THR A 514 10.23 -17.86 -7.33
N ALA A 515 9.10 -17.82 -6.60
CA ALA A 515 7.78 -18.14 -7.13
C ALA A 515 7.74 -19.45 -7.93
N GLY A 516 8.17 -20.55 -7.31
CA GLY A 516 8.28 -21.85 -7.97
C GLY A 516 9.42 -21.92 -8.99
N GLY A 517 10.53 -21.21 -8.74
CA GLY A 517 11.71 -21.16 -9.60
C GLY A 517 11.55 -20.37 -10.91
N THR A 518 10.50 -19.55 -11.04
CA THR A 518 10.21 -18.78 -12.26
C THR A 518 10.63 -17.32 -12.20
N GLU A 519 10.93 -16.82 -11.01
CA GLU A 519 11.38 -15.46 -10.74
C GLU A 519 12.73 -15.51 -10.00
N TRP A 520 13.44 -14.38 -9.94
CA TRP A 520 14.68 -14.29 -9.18
C TRP A 520 14.93 -12.88 -8.63
N ARG A 521 14.65 -12.69 -7.33
CA ARG A 521 14.95 -11.45 -6.59
C ARG A 521 15.57 -11.77 -5.24
N ALA A 522 16.91 -11.76 -5.19
CA ALA A 522 17.66 -12.11 -4.00
C ALA A 522 17.73 -10.96 -2.98
N VAL A 523 17.73 -11.33 -1.70
CA VAL A 523 17.91 -10.48 -0.53
C VAL A 523 18.83 -11.17 0.47
N PRO A 524 19.58 -10.41 1.29
CA PRO A 524 20.63 -10.98 2.13
C PRO A 524 20.13 -11.94 3.21
N TYR A 525 18.98 -11.63 3.81
CA TYR A 525 18.32 -12.41 4.85
C TYR A 525 16.91 -11.84 5.07
N GLY A 526 16.05 -12.59 5.76
CA GLY A 526 14.71 -12.13 6.07
C GLY A 526 13.68 -13.23 6.13
N PHE A 527 12.43 -12.83 5.93
CA PHE A 527 11.25 -13.69 5.99
C PHE A 527 10.81 -14.18 4.61
N TYR A 528 10.08 -15.29 4.57
CA TYR A 528 9.38 -15.78 3.40
C TYR A 528 7.97 -16.25 3.78
N ILE A 529 6.97 -15.91 2.97
CA ILE A 529 5.56 -16.16 3.32
C ILE A 529 5.21 -17.63 3.07
N TYR A 530 5.52 -18.16 1.89
CA TYR A 530 5.12 -19.49 1.45
C TYR A 530 6.32 -20.41 1.18
N ASN A 531 6.03 -21.71 1.14
CA ASN A 531 6.90 -22.69 0.52
C ASN A 531 6.95 -22.45 -1.00
N ASP A 532 8.10 -22.56 -1.66
CA ASP A 532 8.22 -22.30 -3.11
C ASP A 532 7.34 -23.18 -4.00
N SER A 533 6.99 -24.38 -3.52
CA SER A 533 6.13 -25.31 -4.28
C SER A 533 4.73 -24.76 -4.57
N VAL A 534 4.30 -23.66 -3.93
CA VAL A 534 3.02 -23.00 -4.23
C VAL A 534 3.02 -22.27 -5.58
N GLY A 535 4.21 -21.99 -6.14
CA GLY A 535 4.36 -21.26 -7.39
C GLY A 535 3.97 -19.79 -7.29
N LYS A 536 3.39 -19.23 -8.37
CA LYS A 536 3.08 -17.80 -8.52
C LYS A 536 1.77 -17.39 -7.85
N ILE A 537 1.70 -17.39 -6.52
CA ILE A 537 0.46 -17.06 -5.83
C ILE A 537 0.06 -15.59 -5.92
N TYR A 538 1.03 -14.67 -5.97
CA TYR A 538 0.82 -13.26 -6.30
C TYR A 538 0.03 -13.06 -7.60
N ASP A 539 0.28 -13.88 -8.62
CA ASP A 539 -0.43 -13.80 -9.90
C ASP A 539 -1.87 -14.29 -9.78
N GLN A 540 -2.23 -15.10 -8.78
CA GLN A 540 -3.61 -15.57 -8.59
C GLN A 540 -4.46 -14.52 -7.85
N TYR A 541 -3.87 -13.84 -6.86
CA TYR A 541 -4.59 -12.96 -5.94
C TYR A 541 -4.18 -11.49 -6.01
N TRP A 542 -3.58 -11.09 -7.14
CA TRP A 542 -2.97 -9.78 -7.33
C TRP A 542 -3.85 -8.59 -6.90
N SER A 543 -3.32 -7.78 -5.98
CA SER A 543 -3.94 -6.56 -5.46
C SER A 543 -3.13 -5.29 -5.78
N GLY A 544 -2.04 -5.38 -6.56
CA GLY A 544 -1.24 -4.22 -6.93
C GLY A 544 0.02 -4.07 -6.07
N TYR A 545 0.09 -3.04 -5.22
CA TYR A 545 1.27 -2.79 -4.38
C TYR A 545 1.17 -3.48 -3.03
N ALA A 546 2.28 -4.07 -2.57
CA ALA A 546 2.42 -4.46 -1.18
C ALA A 546 2.63 -3.22 -0.31
N THR A 547 2.34 -3.32 0.98
CA THR A 547 2.46 -2.21 1.92
C THR A 547 2.92 -2.68 3.29
N TRP A 548 3.63 -1.82 3.99
CA TRP A 548 4.11 -2.06 5.35
C TRP A 548 3.37 -1.15 6.32
N VAL A 549 3.13 -1.56 7.55
CA VAL A 549 2.60 -0.68 8.60
C VAL A 549 3.38 -0.94 9.87
N VAL A 550 3.73 0.10 10.61
CA VAL A 550 4.35 -0.06 11.93
C VAL A 550 3.43 0.57 12.95
N SER A 551 2.97 -0.23 13.90
CA SER A 551 2.03 0.23 14.92
C SER A 551 2.06 -0.68 16.14
N ASN A 552 2.08 -0.07 17.33
CA ASN A 552 1.96 -0.75 18.61
C ASN A 552 2.96 -1.93 18.74
N ASN A 553 4.24 -1.61 18.58
CA ASN A 553 5.36 -2.56 18.61
C ASN A 553 5.25 -3.76 17.64
N THR A 554 4.40 -3.65 16.61
CA THR A 554 4.19 -4.68 15.61
C THR A 554 4.45 -4.08 14.22
N ILE A 555 5.19 -4.82 13.39
CA ILE A 555 5.35 -4.52 11.98
C ILE A 555 4.37 -5.40 11.22
N TYR A 556 3.60 -4.82 10.31
CA TYR A 556 2.73 -5.53 9.40
C TYR A 556 3.27 -5.42 7.99
N PHE A 557 3.22 -6.51 7.25
CA PHE A 557 3.42 -6.53 5.80
C PHE A 557 2.18 -7.12 5.15
N LEU A 558 1.53 -6.34 4.30
CA LEU A 558 0.46 -6.81 3.45
C LEU A 558 1.02 -7.02 2.05
N SER A 559 1.07 -8.29 1.62
CA SER A 559 1.58 -8.69 0.32
C SER A 559 0.54 -8.45 -0.80
N THR A 560 1.00 -8.53 -2.05
CA THR A 560 0.14 -8.33 -3.23
C THR A 560 -0.87 -9.45 -3.46
N ASP A 561 -0.67 -10.64 -2.89
CA ASP A 561 -1.67 -11.71 -2.86
C ASP A 561 -2.66 -11.57 -1.69
N GLY A 562 -2.54 -10.51 -0.87
CA GLY A 562 -3.43 -10.22 0.25
C GLY A 562 -3.09 -10.96 1.54
N ALA A 563 -1.90 -11.56 1.68
CA ALA A 563 -1.45 -12.11 2.95
C ALA A 563 -1.01 -10.97 3.87
N LEU A 564 -1.64 -10.90 5.04
CA LEU A 564 -1.24 -9.98 6.10
C LEU A 564 -0.33 -10.72 7.08
N VAL A 565 0.93 -10.31 7.15
CA VAL A 565 1.94 -10.85 8.05
C VAL A 565 2.18 -9.85 9.17
N ALA A 566 2.21 -10.31 10.41
CA ALA A 566 2.63 -9.52 11.56
C ALA A 566 3.98 -10.04 12.08
N LEU A 567 4.89 -9.12 12.38
CA LEU A 567 6.19 -9.36 12.96
C LEU A 567 6.31 -8.56 14.27
N GLU A 568 7.01 -9.12 15.24
CA GLU A 568 7.31 -8.45 16.51
C GLU A 568 8.78 -8.62 16.88
N GLN A 569 9.28 -7.84 17.83
CA GLN A 569 10.62 -8.02 18.35
C GLN A 569 10.77 -9.42 18.98
N GLY A 570 11.84 -10.15 18.62
CA GLY A 570 12.13 -11.46 19.17
C GLY A 570 13.07 -12.28 18.31
N ASN A 571 13.39 -13.49 18.78
CA ASN A 571 14.30 -14.40 18.07
C ASN A 571 13.65 -14.98 16.80
N PRO A 572 14.12 -14.67 15.58
CA PRO A 572 13.51 -15.09 14.32
C PRO A 572 13.56 -16.60 14.07
N THR A 573 14.51 -17.31 14.68
CA THR A 573 14.67 -18.76 14.49
C THR A 573 13.91 -19.56 15.54
N GLN A 574 13.27 -18.89 16.51
CA GLN A 574 12.38 -19.54 17.44
C GLN A 574 11.16 -20.03 16.66
N LEU A 575 10.97 -21.34 16.63
CA LEU A 575 9.77 -21.94 16.03
C LEU A 575 8.54 -21.44 16.80
N THR A 576 7.55 -20.94 16.08
CA THR A 576 6.24 -20.61 16.63
C THR A 576 5.59 -21.89 17.15
N GLU A 577 5.12 -21.87 18.40
CA GLU A 577 4.31 -22.97 18.93
C GLU A 577 3.11 -23.18 18.02
N ILE A 578 2.99 -24.39 17.47
CA ILE A 578 1.87 -24.79 16.63
C ILE A 578 0.62 -24.74 17.53
N ARG A 579 -0.18 -23.67 17.44
CA ARG A 579 -1.57 -23.72 17.90
C ARG A 579 -2.26 -24.77 17.03
N LYS A 580 -2.40 -25.98 17.58
CA LYS A 580 -3.40 -26.94 17.12
C LYS A 580 -4.75 -26.23 17.20
N LEU A 581 -5.24 -25.74 16.06
CA LEU A 581 -6.67 -25.58 15.87
C LEU A 581 -7.25 -26.98 16.12
N THR A 582 -8.04 -27.14 17.17
CA THR A 582 -8.85 -28.34 17.37
C THR A 582 -9.92 -28.33 16.29
N VAL A 583 -9.57 -28.82 15.11
CA VAL A 583 -10.53 -29.04 14.03
C VAL A 583 -11.27 -30.33 14.38
N ASP A 584 -12.60 -30.29 14.34
CA ASP A 584 -13.43 -31.48 14.51
C ASP A 584 -13.06 -32.52 13.45
N GLU A 585 -12.37 -33.59 13.87
CA GLU A 585 -11.90 -34.66 12.99
C GLU A 585 -13.06 -35.33 12.23
N ASN A 586 -14.29 -35.24 12.73
CA ASN A 586 -15.47 -35.77 12.04
C ASN A 586 -15.86 -34.91 10.83
N LEU A 587 -15.61 -33.60 10.86
CA LEU A 587 -15.86 -32.71 9.73
C LEU A 587 -14.86 -32.98 8.59
N ILE A 588 -13.58 -33.22 8.92
CA ILE A 588 -12.53 -33.56 7.95
C ILE A 588 -12.80 -34.94 7.33
N LYS A 589 -13.21 -35.95 8.11
CA LYS A 589 -13.56 -37.29 7.57
C LYS A 589 -14.75 -37.24 6.62
N ASN A 590 -15.74 -36.40 6.91
CA ASN A 590 -16.91 -36.25 6.02
C ASN A 590 -16.55 -35.53 4.72
N ILE A 591 -15.71 -34.49 4.78
CA ILE A 591 -15.25 -33.74 3.59
C ILE A 591 -14.26 -34.56 2.75
N SER A 592 -13.32 -35.29 3.37
CA SER A 592 -12.37 -36.13 2.65
C SER A 592 -13.04 -37.31 1.95
N SER A 593 -14.06 -37.92 2.57
CA SER A 593 -14.82 -39.01 1.94
C SER A 593 -15.70 -38.56 0.77
N LEU A 594 -16.06 -37.26 0.73
CA LEU A 594 -16.77 -36.63 -0.40
C LEU A 594 -15.78 -36.25 -1.51
N ALA A 595 -14.64 -35.66 -1.15
CA ALA A 595 -13.58 -35.26 -2.07
C ALA A 595 -12.93 -36.47 -2.77
N SER A 596 -12.68 -37.57 -2.04
CA SER A 596 -12.13 -38.81 -2.62
C SER A 596 -13.12 -39.51 -3.55
N ARG A 597 -14.44 -39.37 -3.33
CA ARG A 597 -15.48 -39.90 -4.24
C ARG A 597 -15.65 -39.03 -5.49
N LEU A 598 -15.43 -37.72 -5.39
CA LEU A 598 -15.39 -36.82 -6.56
C LEU A 598 -14.09 -37.00 -7.38
N LEU A 599 -12.93 -37.15 -6.72
CA LEU A 599 -11.63 -37.30 -7.38
C LEU A 599 -11.47 -38.63 -8.12
N ALA A 600 -12.16 -39.69 -7.69
CA ALA A 600 -12.15 -40.99 -8.36
C ALA A 600 -12.98 -41.03 -9.67
N GLN A 601 -13.74 -39.98 -10.00
CA GLN A 601 -14.47 -39.86 -11.28
C GLN A 601 -13.73 -38.97 -12.32
N VAL A 602 -12.57 -38.41 -12.01
CA VAL A 602 -11.85 -37.46 -12.88
C VAL A 602 -10.47 -37.98 -13.26
N PHE A 603 -10.40 -39.21 -13.78
CA PHE A 603 -9.19 -39.68 -14.49
C PHE A 603 -9.57 -40.35 -15.80
N SER A 604 -9.84 -39.48 -16.77
CA SER A 604 -9.51 -39.57 -18.21
C SER A 604 -10.53 -38.71 -18.96
N SER A 605 -10.44 -37.38 -18.80
CA SER A 605 -11.21 -36.49 -19.66
C SER A 605 -10.40 -36.23 -20.93
N PRO A 606 -10.96 -36.41 -22.14
CA PRO A 606 -10.26 -36.14 -23.39
C PRO A 606 -9.87 -34.65 -23.47
N GLN A 607 -8.77 -34.34 -24.16
CA GLN A 607 -8.36 -32.97 -24.47
C GLN A 607 -9.56 -32.19 -25.05
N LYS A 608 -10.09 -31.23 -24.28
CA LYS A 608 -11.27 -30.46 -24.66
C LYS A 608 -10.85 -29.13 -25.25
N GLU A 609 -11.27 -28.89 -26.48
CA GLU A 609 -11.21 -27.58 -27.11
C GLU A 609 -12.22 -26.67 -26.41
N ILE A 610 -11.75 -25.55 -25.86
CA ILE A 610 -12.55 -24.60 -25.09
C ILE A 610 -12.64 -23.27 -25.83
N GLN A 611 -13.81 -22.64 -25.80
CA GLN A 611 -13.99 -21.28 -26.26
C GLN A 611 -13.70 -20.29 -25.12
N PRO A 612 -13.27 -19.05 -25.41
CA PRO A 612 -13.01 -18.03 -24.39
C PRO A 612 -14.24 -17.77 -23.49
N GLU A 613 -15.46 -17.90 -24.01
CA GLU A 613 -16.69 -17.80 -23.21
C GLU A 613 -16.88 -18.92 -22.18
N ASP A 614 -16.34 -20.13 -22.40
CA ASP A 614 -16.51 -21.27 -21.47
C ASP A 614 -15.77 -21.04 -20.15
N LEU A 615 -14.68 -20.27 -20.19
CA LEU A 615 -13.88 -19.91 -19.02
C LEU A 615 -14.62 -18.97 -18.07
N SER A 616 -15.63 -18.24 -18.55
CA SER A 616 -16.43 -17.37 -17.68
C SER A 616 -17.29 -18.13 -16.66
N LYS A 617 -17.50 -19.44 -16.86
CA LYS A 617 -18.38 -20.27 -16.02
C LYS A 617 -17.60 -21.15 -15.06
N ASN A 618 -16.58 -21.87 -15.53
CA ASN A 618 -15.90 -22.93 -14.77
C ASN A 618 -14.37 -22.93 -14.97
N PHE A 619 -13.69 -21.78 -15.08
CA PHE A 619 -12.24 -21.77 -15.37
C PHE A 619 -11.39 -22.59 -14.38
N ASP A 620 -11.79 -22.65 -13.10
CA ASP A 620 -11.08 -23.42 -12.05
C ASP A 620 -10.89 -24.89 -12.43
N GLU A 621 -11.78 -25.47 -13.23
CA GLU A 621 -11.66 -26.85 -13.71
C GLU A 621 -10.51 -27.05 -14.72
N TYR A 622 -10.05 -25.97 -15.36
CA TYR A 622 -9.08 -25.97 -16.45
C TYR A 622 -7.72 -25.39 -16.07
N VAL A 623 -7.63 -24.64 -14.96
CA VAL A 623 -6.36 -24.07 -14.47
C VAL A 623 -5.36 -25.19 -14.16
N ASN A 624 -4.10 -24.95 -14.51
CA ASN A 624 -2.97 -25.88 -14.46
C ASN A 624 -3.12 -27.13 -15.33
N LYS A 625 -4.08 -27.14 -16.28
CA LYS A 625 -4.24 -28.19 -17.28
C LYS A 625 -3.91 -27.67 -18.67
N GLU A 626 -3.50 -28.58 -19.54
CA GLU A 626 -3.34 -28.29 -20.96
C GLU A 626 -4.71 -28.10 -21.62
N VAL A 627 -4.88 -26.98 -22.33
CA VAL A 627 -6.12 -26.62 -23.04
C VAL A 627 -5.83 -26.27 -24.50
N PHE A 628 -6.85 -26.43 -25.35
CA PHE A 628 -6.86 -25.84 -26.69
C PHE A 628 -7.85 -24.67 -26.71
N LEU A 629 -7.35 -23.46 -26.94
CA LEU A 629 -8.13 -22.23 -26.99
C LEU A 629 -8.18 -21.71 -28.43
N ARG A 630 -9.38 -21.49 -28.97
CA ARG A 630 -9.55 -20.77 -30.25
C ARG A 630 -10.09 -19.37 -30.00
N GLY A 631 -9.70 -18.43 -30.84
CA GLY A 631 -10.31 -17.10 -30.80
C GLY A 631 -9.72 -16.14 -31.80
N LYS A 632 -10.41 -15.01 -31.95
CA LYS A 632 -10.01 -13.92 -32.83
C LYS A 632 -9.19 -12.92 -32.03
N ILE A 633 -7.98 -12.63 -32.46
CA ILE A 633 -7.12 -11.67 -31.78
C ILE A 633 -7.80 -10.30 -31.76
N THR A 634 -7.99 -9.74 -30.57
CA THR A 634 -8.53 -8.39 -30.37
C THR A 634 -7.43 -7.37 -30.09
N LYS A 635 -6.35 -7.79 -29.44
CA LYS A 635 -5.21 -6.93 -29.09
C LYS A 635 -3.91 -7.72 -29.09
N VAL A 636 -2.85 -7.11 -29.60
CA VAL A 636 -1.47 -7.58 -29.48
C VAL A 636 -0.67 -6.45 -28.85
N VAL A 637 0.02 -6.75 -27.74
CA VAL A 637 0.91 -5.82 -27.04
C VAL A 637 2.27 -6.48 -26.95
N THR A 638 3.35 -5.73 -27.17
CA THR A 638 4.71 -6.26 -27.03
C THR A 638 5.51 -5.40 -26.07
N ASN A 639 6.42 -6.03 -25.34
CA ASN A 639 7.38 -5.35 -24.48
C ASN A 639 8.67 -6.18 -24.36
N HIS A 640 9.59 -5.71 -23.52
CA HIS A 640 10.87 -6.39 -23.29
C HIS A 640 10.72 -7.78 -22.62
N ARG A 641 9.56 -8.10 -22.03
CA ARG A 641 9.21 -9.38 -21.41
C ARG A 641 8.40 -10.32 -22.31
N GLY A 642 7.96 -9.90 -23.50
CA GLY A 642 7.28 -10.78 -24.45
C GLY A 642 6.20 -10.12 -25.31
N THR A 643 5.50 -10.95 -26.09
CA THR A 643 4.33 -10.61 -26.89
C THR A 643 3.09 -11.16 -26.18
N PHE A 644 2.12 -10.28 -25.91
CA PHE A 644 0.88 -10.54 -25.20
C PHE A 644 -0.28 -10.42 -26.17
N ILE A 645 -1.06 -11.48 -26.34
CA ILE A 645 -2.17 -11.56 -27.30
C ILE A 645 -3.46 -11.80 -26.51
N LYS A 646 -4.46 -10.94 -26.72
CA LYS A 646 -5.82 -11.11 -26.17
C LYS A 646 -6.76 -11.58 -27.29
N LEU A 647 -7.59 -12.59 -26.99
CA LEU A 647 -8.54 -13.18 -27.94
C LEU A 647 -9.98 -12.68 -27.78
N HIS A 648 -10.30 -12.02 -26.67
CA HIS A 648 -11.64 -11.51 -26.45
C HIS A 648 -11.63 -10.35 -25.44
N GLN A 649 -12.63 -9.45 -25.51
CA GLN A 649 -12.82 -8.36 -24.56
C GLN A 649 -13.74 -8.78 -23.41
N THR A 650 -13.38 -9.86 -22.71
CA THR A 650 -14.06 -10.27 -21.48
C THR A 650 -13.03 -10.43 -20.36
N PRO A 651 -13.42 -10.21 -19.09
CA PRO A 651 -12.52 -10.36 -17.93
C PRO A 651 -11.96 -11.78 -17.73
N TYR A 652 -12.43 -12.77 -18.51
CA TYR A 652 -11.99 -14.18 -18.41
C TYR A 652 -11.30 -14.70 -19.68
N SER A 653 -11.02 -13.83 -20.66
CA SER A 653 -10.23 -14.22 -21.84
C SER A 653 -8.77 -14.38 -21.44
N PRO A 654 -8.17 -15.57 -21.60
CA PRO A 654 -6.77 -15.76 -21.25
C PRO A 654 -5.88 -14.84 -22.08
N THR A 655 -4.86 -14.27 -21.43
CA THR A 655 -3.76 -13.60 -22.13
C THR A 655 -2.81 -14.68 -22.64
N ILE A 656 -2.63 -14.76 -23.95
CA ILE A 656 -1.57 -15.60 -24.50
C ILE A 656 -0.26 -14.83 -24.37
N ILE A 657 0.74 -15.43 -23.73
CA ILE A 657 2.03 -14.81 -23.45
C ILE A 657 3.10 -15.61 -24.17
N ILE A 658 3.76 -14.96 -25.13
CA ILE A 658 4.91 -15.51 -25.85
C ILE A 658 6.14 -14.78 -25.33
N LYS A 659 7.00 -15.49 -24.59
CA LYS A 659 8.20 -14.89 -24.00
C LYS A 659 9.35 -14.79 -25.04
N PRO A 660 10.32 -13.86 -24.86
CA PRO A 660 11.42 -13.65 -25.82
C PRO A 660 12.31 -14.88 -26.04
N ASP A 661 12.44 -15.75 -25.04
CA ASP A 661 13.23 -16.98 -25.09
C ASP A 661 12.75 -17.99 -26.14
N VAL A 662 11.47 -17.92 -26.54
CA VAL A 662 10.92 -18.77 -27.60
C VAL A 662 10.77 -18.06 -28.95
N TYR A 663 11.16 -16.79 -29.07
CA TYR A 663 11.00 -16.02 -30.32
C TYR A 663 11.79 -16.65 -31.48
N SER A 664 12.95 -17.25 -31.20
CA SER A 664 13.77 -17.93 -32.21
C SER A 664 13.07 -19.12 -32.86
N LYS A 665 12.00 -19.64 -32.25
CA LYS A 665 11.19 -20.71 -32.82
C LYS A 665 10.17 -20.20 -33.85
N PHE A 666 9.87 -18.91 -33.86
CA PHE A 666 8.96 -18.30 -34.83
C PHE A 666 9.73 -17.82 -36.07
N SER A 667 9.05 -17.75 -37.22
CA SER A 667 9.65 -17.26 -38.48
C SER A 667 10.04 -15.78 -38.43
N GLU A 668 9.37 -15.00 -37.58
CA GLU A 668 9.63 -13.61 -37.24
C GLU A 668 9.25 -13.36 -35.77
N PRO A 669 9.66 -12.25 -35.14
CA PRO A 669 9.18 -11.91 -33.80
C PRO A 669 7.64 -11.95 -33.72
N PRO A 670 7.04 -12.61 -32.71
CA PRO A 670 5.59 -12.88 -32.68
C PRO A 670 4.69 -11.66 -32.85
N PHE A 671 5.08 -10.49 -32.34
CA PHE A 671 4.34 -9.23 -32.52
C PHE A 671 4.28 -8.73 -33.97
N LYS A 672 5.16 -9.23 -34.86
CA LYS A 672 5.10 -9.00 -36.32
C LYS A 672 4.15 -9.98 -37.00
N ILE A 673 4.10 -11.23 -36.53
CA ILE A 673 3.26 -12.29 -37.08
C ILE A 673 1.79 -12.08 -36.72
N PHE A 674 1.50 -11.88 -35.43
CA PHE A 674 0.14 -11.81 -34.93
C PHE A 674 -0.40 -10.38 -34.93
N LYS A 675 -1.62 -10.19 -35.47
CA LYS A 675 -2.31 -8.91 -35.59
C LYS A 675 -3.77 -9.01 -35.14
N PRO A 676 -4.36 -7.92 -34.61
CA PRO A 676 -5.80 -7.85 -34.39
C PRO A 676 -6.58 -8.25 -35.64
N GLY A 677 -7.60 -9.09 -35.47
CA GLY A 677 -8.44 -9.62 -36.54
C GLY A 677 -8.09 -11.05 -36.96
N MET A 678 -6.90 -11.55 -36.67
CA MET A 678 -6.49 -12.93 -37.01
C MET A 678 -7.17 -13.96 -36.11
N ASN A 679 -7.56 -15.11 -36.68
CA ASN A 679 -8.01 -16.26 -35.89
C ASN A 679 -6.80 -17.12 -35.53
N VAL A 680 -6.69 -17.50 -34.26
CA VAL A 680 -5.63 -18.39 -33.78
C VAL A 680 -6.22 -19.57 -33.02
N LYS A 681 -5.48 -20.69 -33.06
CA LYS A 681 -5.66 -21.82 -32.14
C LYS A 681 -4.40 -21.90 -31.30
N VAL A 682 -4.57 -21.95 -29.99
CA VAL A 682 -3.48 -22.00 -29.04
C VAL A 682 -3.59 -23.28 -28.23
N LYS A 683 -2.47 -23.99 -28.11
CA LYS A 683 -2.31 -25.11 -27.20
C LYS A 683 -1.36 -24.68 -26.08
N GLY A 684 -1.74 -24.91 -24.82
CA GLY A 684 -0.83 -24.66 -23.71
C GLY A 684 -1.48 -24.86 -22.36
N ILE A 685 -0.69 -24.74 -21.30
CA ILE A 685 -1.17 -24.85 -19.92
C ILE A 685 -1.88 -23.54 -19.56
N LEU A 686 -3.15 -23.64 -19.18
CA LEU A 686 -3.91 -22.51 -18.64
C LEU A 686 -3.41 -22.20 -17.23
N THR A 687 -2.99 -20.98 -16.97
CA THR A 687 -2.46 -20.53 -15.68
C THR A 687 -2.95 -19.11 -15.37
N TYR A 688 -2.39 -18.46 -14.36
CA TYR A 688 -2.64 -17.06 -14.06
C TYR A 688 -1.46 -16.17 -14.43
N TYR A 689 -1.76 -14.94 -14.82
CA TYR A 689 -0.80 -13.84 -14.95
C TYR A 689 -1.50 -12.58 -14.49
N ARG A 690 -1.03 -11.98 -13.39
CA ARG A 690 -1.61 -10.80 -12.75
C ARG A 690 -3.13 -10.89 -12.70
N GLY A 691 -3.68 -11.77 -11.87
CA GLY A 691 -5.10 -11.99 -11.61
C GLY A 691 -5.97 -12.48 -12.78
N ASP A 692 -5.48 -12.39 -14.01
CA ASP A 692 -6.16 -12.85 -15.23
C ASP A 692 -5.68 -14.25 -15.60
N LEU A 693 -6.51 -15.01 -16.32
CA LEU A 693 -6.07 -16.25 -16.95
C LEU A 693 -5.01 -15.95 -18.02
N ALA A 694 -4.08 -16.88 -18.21
CA ALA A 694 -3.04 -16.79 -19.22
C ALA A 694 -2.63 -18.16 -19.75
N ILE A 695 -2.03 -18.17 -20.94
CA ILE A 695 -1.39 -19.35 -21.53
C ILE A 695 0.01 -18.93 -21.98
N TYR A 696 1.05 -19.57 -21.43
CA TYR A 696 2.41 -19.38 -21.90
C TYR A 696 2.69 -20.26 -23.11
N ILE A 697 3.18 -19.66 -24.18
CA ILE A 697 3.56 -20.37 -25.39
C ILE A 697 5.02 -20.79 -25.29
N THR A 698 5.25 -22.10 -25.35
CA THR A 698 6.59 -22.70 -25.34
C THR A 698 7.04 -23.19 -26.72
N ASP A 699 6.10 -23.28 -27.67
CA ASP A 699 6.31 -23.77 -29.04
C ASP A 699 5.28 -23.15 -30.01
N PRO A 700 5.68 -22.72 -31.21
CA PRO A 700 4.77 -22.18 -32.24
C PRO A 700 3.98 -23.22 -33.06
N SER A 701 4.24 -24.52 -32.90
CA SER A 701 3.58 -25.61 -33.65
C SER A 701 2.12 -25.88 -33.28
#